data_AF-A0A3A4PUK4-F1
#
_entry.id   AF-A0A3A4PUK4-F1
#
_cell.length_a   1.000
_cell.length_b   1.000
_cell.length_c   1.000
_cell.angle_alpha   90.00
_cell.angle_beta   90.00
_cell.angle_gamma   90.00
#
_symmetry.space_group_name_H-M   'P 1'
#
loop_
_entity.id
_entity.type
_entity.pdbx_description
1 polymer ?
#
loop_
_entity_poly.entity_id
_entity_poly.type
_entity_poly.pdbx_seq_one_letter_code
_entity_poly.pdbx_strand_id
1 'polypeptide(L)'
;MMPQSVTGRKGAGAAELWPRGRIVINSVLRAPTTKGGCVMWADCRSTARGSVDRVAVALTSRFRPGMLRAATAAMVAVTAACGQVIPTDGMVIREDTVFIPGSYNLPNGVSIGASGVTLDMNGAELVGTAGNNFGLTCTGFNNVTVINGRLTNYFYGIRVESGRDVTIRNCDASSNWVDPRSRGPNPPFLNINAPPNLNDRTNLGGGIFMRSVTAATVVDCTLVDQENGIDLYDVHDSLIAGSEASDNTGWGVHLNASTGNTIEENTADRCTRKGLGDSAGFLLVNGSHGNRILSNRFRYGGDGFFIGNEHGCPSNDNLVKGNDGSYAGANAFEATFSSGNRFIDNIANGSNYGFWLGYSHSGNVIRGNGIRANNTNGIEIEHGQHNVIEDNRIIGNGGKGIVLRTDFSERFPPQQFPCLELPDQRNSNFYRIRGNVITGNFGLGIELINTTDSDITNNLVGGNVGGTAVGNGARNVWSVEPVKGENVVGGPWLGGNYWSNYDGEDLDGDGLGDTKVPYTNGGAIAAPGDPHPLVGDPNIEELTNPRTLCERAWKDLGRNTRTNGTPFDTSNGTHFATDDSELYLLRSANSTEFLRFDPQTNRYEPKAPISEPVWDGGDVQFADGLFFATVGVQFDRNSGAGKGSKLYAYDPDANTWFARTPTTINDQLVANEAIAYDRDNNRIYATMVEVLFVGDPSLKRKLAIYNPGRDKWLGVTTAADDEFGPASEAEYLAGKVYVWRGLFNGGAVNGSDSYLNVYDIATDTWSRTPTLQQFGIVPGIRSGAQDIWGPAITADHARGLLFVIGGEANRQVYVYDAANESWSAGPPAVYDGGWGDGLEYVAESDTLYQIDGRTALGNPQGTAAMIVAPADADLNGRVDLADYKVFFDCLTGPDGVTEPHCHQMDLDCNGSVDLFDWSVFASFYDPQE
;
A
#
# COMPACT_ATOMS: atom_id res chain seq x y z
N MET A 1 -28.38 47.34 20.31
CA MET A 1 -27.82 47.70 21.63
C MET A 1 -26.45 47.01 21.66
N MET A 2 -25.27 47.64 21.57
CA MET A 2 -24.80 48.99 22.01
C MET A 2 -24.90 49.23 23.52
N PRO A 3 -24.10 50.14 24.14
CA PRO A 3 -23.13 51.12 23.60
C PRO A 3 -21.66 50.77 23.97
N GLN A 4 -20.57 51.56 23.91
CA GLN A 4 -20.20 52.98 23.67
C GLN A 4 -18.94 53.03 22.75
N SER A 5 -18.73 53.90 21.75
CA SER A 5 -18.47 55.37 21.67
C SER A 5 -17.00 55.79 21.89
N VAL A 6 -16.35 56.65 21.09
CA VAL A 6 -16.63 58.11 20.91
C VAL A 6 -16.03 58.70 19.59
N THR A 7 -16.85 59.43 18.79
CA THR A 7 -16.63 60.53 17.79
C THR A 7 -15.43 60.57 16.80
N GLY A 8 -15.52 61.12 15.57
CA GLY A 8 -16.69 61.62 14.80
C GLY A 8 -16.39 62.65 13.67
N ARG A 9 -17.27 62.69 12.64
CA ARG A 9 -17.56 63.76 11.62
C ARG A 9 -16.47 64.13 10.58
N LYS A 10 -16.74 63.88 9.27
CA LYS A 10 -17.28 64.80 8.21
C LYS A 10 -16.25 65.83 7.67
N GLY A 11 -16.17 66.09 6.36
CA GLY A 11 -17.07 65.68 5.26
C GLY A 11 -16.51 65.92 3.85
N ALA A 12 -17.39 65.78 2.85
CA ALA A 12 -17.04 65.63 1.43
C ALA A 12 -16.81 66.94 0.65
N GLY A 13 -16.14 66.82 -0.51
CA GLY A 13 -16.07 67.81 -1.57
C GLY A 13 -15.63 67.12 -2.87
N ALA A 14 -16.39 67.29 -3.96
CA ALA A 14 -16.27 66.48 -5.17
C ALA A 14 -15.90 67.30 -6.41
N ALA A 15 -15.59 66.55 -7.48
CA ALA A 15 -15.77 66.89 -8.89
C ALA A 15 -14.74 67.79 -9.63
N GLU A 16 -14.14 67.13 -10.64
CA GLU A 16 -14.21 67.50 -12.07
C GLU A 16 -13.15 68.36 -12.80
N LEU A 17 -13.08 68.01 -14.10
CA LEU A 17 -12.61 68.75 -15.29
C LEU A 17 -11.11 68.80 -15.65
N TRP A 18 -10.81 67.99 -16.67
CA TRP A 18 -9.84 68.21 -17.78
C TRP A 18 -10.00 69.62 -18.42
N PRO A 19 -9.00 70.21 -19.14
CA PRO A 19 -8.27 69.50 -20.21
C PRO A 19 -6.83 69.90 -20.60
N ARG A 20 -6.21 68.98 -21.36
CA ARG A 20 -5.23 69.12 -22.47
C ARG A 20 -4.45 70.45 -22.66
N GLY A 21 -3.12 70.32 -22.70
CA GLY A 21 -2.21 71.25 -23.40
C GLY A 21 -0.97 70.53 -23.97
N ARG A 22 -0.72 70.65 -25.28
CA ARG A 22 0.55 70.28 -25.96
C ARG A 22 1.47 71.51 -26.02
N ILE A 23 2.77 71.28 -26.26
CA ILE A 23 3.85 72.17 -26.82
C ILE A 23 5.10 72.14 -25.92
N VAL A 24 6.36 72.11 -26.37
CA VAL A 24 7.07 71.58 -27.55
C VAL A 24 8.56 71.84 -27.26
N ILE A 25 9.41 70.85 -27.56
CA ILE A 25 10.82 70.91 -28.00
C ILE A 25 11.66 72.19 -27.69
N ASN A 26 12.79 72.01 -27.01
CA ASN A 26 14.15 72.51 -27.36
C ASN A 26 15.11 72.39 -26.15
N SER A 27 16.45 72.28 -26.23
CA SER A 27 17.41 71.80 -27.25
C SER A 27 18.85 72.03 -26.73
N VAL A 28 19.89 71.53 -27.43
CA VAL A 28 21.31 71.99 -27.37
C VAL A 28 22.22 71.44 -26.24
N LEU A 29 23.06 70.47 -26.64
CA LEU A 29 24.53 70.37 -26.49
C LEU A 29 25.24 71.03 -25.29
N ARG A 30 26.09 70.25 -24.59
CA ARG A 30 27.55 70.15 -24.86
C ARG A 30 28.24 69.16 -23.90
N ALA A 31 29.24 68.43 -24.39
CA ALA A 31 30.22 67.73 -23.56
C ALA A 31 31.32 68.71 -23.09
N PRO A 32 32.00 68.39 -21.97
CA PRO A 32 33.43 68.12 -22.10
C PRO A 32 33.93 66.91 -21.29
N THR A 33 35.09 66.41 -21.70
CA THR A 33 35.86 65.30 -21.12
C THR A 33 36.55 65.65 -19.80
N THR A 34 36.64 64.72 -18.84
CA THR A 34 37.89 64.37 -18.13
C THR A 34 37.77 63.07 -17.30
N LYS A 35 38.90 62.43 -17.02
CA LYS A 35 39.02 61.22 -16.16
C LYS A 35 38.95 61.57 -14.67
N GLY A 36 38.37 60.69 -13.86
CA GLY A 36 38.49 60.69 -12.39
C GLY A 36 37.55 59.66 -11.77
N GLY A 37 38.09 58.69 -11.04
CA GLY A 37 37.28 57.61 -10.44
C GLY A 37 36.82 57.95 -9.03
N CYS A 38 35.54 57.69 -8.74
CA CYS A 38 35.01 57.37 -7.42
C CYS A 38 33.68 56.63 -7.61
N VAL A 39 33.53 55.46 -6.99
CA VAL A 39 32.25 54.74 -6.95
C VAL A 39 31.40 55.39 -5.86
N MET A 40 30.38 56.17 -6.25
CA MET A 40 29.28 56.52 -5.35
C MET A 40 28.12 55.56 -5.58
N TRP A 41 27.47 55.17 -4.49
CA TRP A 41 26.18 54.48 -4.53
C TRP A 41 25.14 55.36 -5.23
N ALA A 42 24.37 54.78 -6.14
CA ALA A 42 23.24 55.43 -6.80
C ALA A 42 21.92 54.81 -6.28
N ASP A 43 21.15 55.64 -5.57
CA ASP A 43 19.82 55.32 -5.03
C ASP A 43 18.83 55.02 -6.18
N CYS A 44 18.26 53.82 -6.20
CA CYS A 44 17.49 53.32 -7.33
C CYS A 44 15.97 53.43 -7.09
N ARG A 45 15.45 54.66 -7.11
CA ARG A 45 14.00 54.93 -7.22
C ARG A 45 13.60 55.32 -8.65
N SER A 46 13.20 54.36 -9.46
CA SER A 46 12.05 54.50 -10.38
C SER A 46 11.85 53.23 -11.22
N THR A 47 10.63 52.69 -11.21
CA THR A 47 10.22 51.58 -12.06
C THR A 47 9.62 52.10 -13.36
N ALA A 48 10.14 51.65 -14.51
CA ALA A 48 9.50 51.80 -15.80
C ALA A 48 9.64 50.48 -16.58
N ARG A 49 8.58 49.67 -16.60
CA ARG A 49 8.50 48.46 -17.43
C ARG A 49 8.42 48.88 -18.91
N GLY A 50 9.28 48.33 -19.76
CA GLY A 50 9.23 48.56 -21.21
C GLY A 50 10.19 47.69 -22.01
N SER A 51 9.63 46.83 -22.87
CA SER A 51 10.28 46.13 -23.98
C SER A 51 11.58 45.36 -23.68
N VAL A 52 11.43 44.08 -23.33
CA VAL A 52 12.43 43.04 -23.67
C VAL A 52 11.83 42.17 -24.77
N ASP A 53 11.99 42.63 -26.01
CA ASP A 53 11.75 41.83 -27.20
C ASP A 53 12.56 42.43 -28.36
N ARG A 54 13.16 41.56 -29.18
CA ARG A 54 14.10 41.88 -30.31
C ARG A 54 15.58 42.18 -29.96
N VAL A 55 16.34 41.16 -29.57
CA VAL A 55 17.67 40.89 -30.17
C VAL A 55 17.86 39.38 -30.32
N ALA A 56 17.33 38.79 -31.39
CA ALA A 56 17.46 37.34 -31.66
C ALA A 56 17.57 37.04 -33.17
N VAL A 57 18.36 37.81 -33.93
CA VAL A 57 18.73 37.49 -35.32
C VAL A 57 20.18 37.90 -35.60
N ALA A 58 20.86 37.08 -36.42
CA ALA A 58 22.16 37.29 -37.07
C ALA A 58 23.44 37.02 -36.24
N LEU A 59 23.93 35.78 -36.32
CA LEU A 59 25.27 35.47 -36.89
C LEU A 59 25.52 33.95 -36.98
N THR A 60 24.86 33.27 -37.92
CA THR A 60 25.15 31.87 -38.29
C THR A 60 25.85 31.78 -39.65
N SER A 61 27.16 32.03 -39.71
CA SER A 61 27.98 31.45 -40.77
C SER A 61 29.46 31.35 -40.39
N ARG A 62 30.06 30.18 -40.68
CA ARG A 62 31.50 29.84 -40.57
C ARG A 62 32.05 29.64 -39.15
N PHE A 63 32.14 28.38 -38.70
CA PHE A 63 33.42 27.70 -38.38
C PHE A 63 33.18 26.17 -38.31
N ARG A 64 34.26 25.36 -38.36
CA ARG A 64 34.22 23.88 -38.39
C ARG A 64 34.24 23.29 -36.97
N PRO A 65 33.76 22.05 -36.75
CA PRO A 65 33.74 21.43 -35.43
C PRO A 65 35.16 21.01 -34.97
N GLY A 66 35.51 21.41 -33.74
CA GLY A 66 36.79 21.09 -33.10
C GLY A 66 37.45 22.33 -32.49
N MET A 67 37.51 22.37 -31.15
CA MET A 67 37.94 23.48 -30.28
C MET A 67 36.85 24.47 -29.84
N LEU A 68 36.06 24.07 -28.83
CA LEU A 68 35.52 25.03 -27.84
C LEU A 68 35.33 24.44 -26.42
N ARG A 69 36.22 23.54 -25.98
CA ARG A 69 36.39 23.22 -24.54
C ARG A 69 37.13 24.36 -23.84
N ALA A 70 36.47 25.51 -23.66
CA ALA A 70 36.94 26.64 -22.82
C ALA A 70 35.91 27.78 -22.63
N ALA A 71 34.72 27.75 -23.23
CA ALA A 71 33.83 28.92 -23.32
C ALA A 71 32.37 28.66 -22.92
N THR A 72 32.14 27.77 -21.94
CA THR A 72 30.80 27.49 -21.38
C THR A 72 30.72 27.73 -19.87
N ALA A 73 31.67 28.47 -19.30
CA ALA A 73 31.74 28.84 -17.89
C ALA A 73 31.34 30.30 -17.62
N ALA A 74 30.72 31.00 -18.59
CA ALA A 74 30.46 32.43 -18.50
C ALA A 74 29.23 32.89 -19.31
N MET A 75 28.06 32.27 -19.10
CA MET A 75 26.78 32.89 -19.52
C MET A 75 25.55 32.43 -18.72
N VAL A 76 25.66 32.36 -17.39
CA VAL A 76 24.51 32.38 -16.46
C VAL A 76 24.71 33.57 -15.51
N ALA A 77 24.35 34.76 -15.99
CA ALA A 77 24.54 36.03 -15.25
C ALA A 77 23.55 37.12 -15.71
N VAL A 78 22.27 36.75 -15.86
CA VAL A 78 21.14 37.65 -16.18
C VAL A 78 19.89 37.00 -15.55
N THR A 79 19.24 37.51 -14.51
CA THR A 79 19.46 38.70 -13.66
C THR A 79 19.37 38.30 -12.19
N ALA A 80 20.32 38.70 -11.34
CA ALA A 80 20.12 38.59 -9.89
C ALA A 80 18.95 39.50 -9.48
N ALA A 81 17.92 38.95 -8.83
CA ALA A 81 16.90 39.78 -8.21
C ALA A 81 17.52 40.55 -7.03
N CYS A 82 17.04 41.77 -6.77
CA CYS A 82 17.58 42.60 -5.70
C CYS A 82 17.41 41.89 -4.34
N GLY A 83 18.53 41.53 -3.70
CA GLY A 83 18.56 40.81 -2.42
C GLY A 83 19.04 39.35 -2.50
N GLN A 84 19.21 38.75 -3.68
CA GLN A 84 19.72 37.38 -3.79
C GLN A 84 21.26 37.31 -3.73
N VAL A 85 21.78 36.24 -3.13
CA VAL A 85 23.20 36.02 -2.86
C VAL A 85 23.71 34.78 -3.63
N ILE A 86 24.90 34.86 -4.22
CA ILE A 86 25.58 33.67 -4.75
C ILE A 86 26.22 32.94 -3.55
N PRO A 87 25.86 31.67 -3.26
CA PRO A 87 26.50 30.95 -2.18
C PRO A 87 27.97 30.67 -2.50
N THR A 88 28.84 30.79 -1.51
CA THR A 88 30.29 30.58 -1.65
C THR A 88 30.79 29.59 -0.60
N ASP A 89 31.88 28.90 -0.91
CA ASP A 89 32.44 27.88 -0.03
C ASP A 89 32.86 28.47 1.33
N GLY A 90 32.36 27.89 2.42
CA GLY A 90 32.57 28.39 3.78
C GLY A 90 31.80 29.68 4.13
N MET A 91 30.73 30.02 3.39
CA MET A 91 29.90 31.20 3.67
C MET A 91 29.24 31.12 5.06
N VAL A 92 29.17 32.26 5.76
CA VAL A 92 28.51 32.39 7.07
C VAL A 92 27.31 33.32 6.94
N ILE A 93 26.10 32.77 7.10
CA ILE A 93 24.81 33.46 7.00
C ILE A 93 24.49 34.12 8.34
N ARG A 94 24.33 35.45 8.38
CA ARG A 94 24.09 36.22 9.63
C ARG A 94 22.81 37.07 9.62
N GLU A 95 22.13 37.09 8.49
CA GLU A 95 20.90 37.84 8.22
C GLU A 95 20.10 37.05 7.18
N ASP A 96 18.80 37.35 7.07
CA ASP A 96 17.91 36.66 6.12
C ASP A 96 18.50 36.68 4.72
N THR A 97 18.69 35.50 4.14
CA THR A 97 19.43 35.32 2.89
C THR A 97 18.64 34.43 1.94
N VAL A 98 18.52 34.88 0.69
CA VAL A 98 17.95 34.09 -0.42
C VAL A 98 19.08 33.77 -1.39
N PHE A 99 19.34 32.49 -1.68
CA PHE A 99 20.34 32.14 -2.67
C PHE A 99 19.83 32.32 -4.11
N ILE A 100 20.77 32.54 -5.03
CA ILE A 100 20.52 32.39 -6.47
C ILE A 100 20.39 30.89 -6.77
N PRO A 101 19.38 30.43 -7.54
CA PRO A 101 19.27 29.03 -7.93
C PRO A 101 20.44 28.60 -8.83
N GLY A 102 20.95 27.39 -8.63
CA GLY A 102 22.09 26.84 -9.37
C GLY A 102 22.80 25.74 -8.60
N SER A 103 23.76 25.06 -9.24
CA SER A 103 24.59 24.03 -8.60
C SER A 103 25.98 24.60 -8.28
N TYR A 104 26.39 24.46 -7.01
CA TYR A 104 27.56 25.13 -6.44
C TYR A 104 28.46 24.11 -5.74
N ASN A 105 29.70 23.96 -6.22
CA ASN A 105 30.70 23.12 -5.56
C ASN A 105 31.26 23.83 -4.32
N LEU A 106 30.77 23.43 -3.15
CA LEU A 106 31.12 23.99 -1.84
C LEU A 106 31.64 22.87 -0.91
N PRO A 107 32.91 22.43 -1.02
CA PRO A 107 33.45 21.32 -0.23
C PRO A 107 33.44 21.54 1.30
N ASN A 108 33.32 22.79 1.75
CA ASN A 108 33.20 23.20 3.16
C ASN A 108 31.79 23.66 3.53
N GLY A 109 30.83 23.59 2.60
CA GLY A 109 29.44 23.94 2.80
C GLY A 109 29.21 25.40 3.19
N VAL A 110 28.11 25.65 3.90
CA VAL A 110 27.74 26.93 4.49
C VAL A 110 27.41 26.77 5.99
N SER A 111 27.39 27.87 6.72
CA SER A 111 27.06 27.87 8.16
C SER A 111 26.13 29.01 8.54
N ILE A 112 25.23 28.76 9.48
CA ILE A 112 24.45 29.78 10.16
C ILE A 112 25.32 30.40 11.25
N GLY A 113 25.32 31.73 11.35
CA GLY A 113 26.16 32.52 12.24
C GLY A 113 25.40 33.54 13.10
N ALA A 114 24.06 33.47 13.13
CA ALA A 114 23.20 34.23 14.01
C ALA A 114 21.85 33.51 14.22
N SER A 115 21.21 33.77 15.37
CA SER A 115 19.83 33.37 15.67
C SER A 115 18.82 34.30 14.99
N GLY A 116 17.60 33.82 14.72
CA GLY A 116 16.55 34.63 14.08
C GLY A 116 16.78 34.86 12.59
N VAL A 117 17.31 33.86 11.89
CA VAL A 117 17.75 33.94 10.49
C VAL A 117 17.02 32.92 9.63
N THR A 118 16.50 33.38 8.49
CA THR A 118 15.98 32.55 7.41
C THR A 118 17.00 32.42 6.28
N LEU A 119 17.40 31.19 5.96
CA LEU A 119 18.07 30.84 4.72
C LEU A 119 17.07 30.18 3.76
N ASP A 120 16.68 30.90 2.72
CA ASP A 120 15.99 30.32 1.57
C ASP A 120 17.02 29.96 0.50
N MET A 121 17.30 28.67 0.34
CA MET A 121 18.20 28.20 -0.70
C MET A 121 17.59 28.33 -2.10
N ASN A 122 16.27 28.52 -2.22
CA ASN A 122 15.58 28.92 -3.45
C ASN A 122 16.01 28.11 -4.69
N GLY A 123 16.04 26.77 -4.56
CA GLY A 123 16.45 25.84 -5.60
C GLY A 123 17.96 25.73 -5.86
N ALA A 124 18.80 26.25 -4.96
CA ALA A 124 20.24 26.03 -4.99
C ALA A 124 20.60 24.60 -4.56
N GLU A 125 21.54 23.99 -5.28
CA GLU A 125 22.21 22.74 -4.93
C GLU A 125 23.62 23.05 -4.41
N LEU A 126 23.90 22.61 -3.19
CA LEU A 126 25.23 22.64 -2.59
C LEU A 126 25.85 21.25 -2.79
N VAL A 127 27.02 21.19 -3.44
CA VAL A 127 27.72 19.96 -3.78
C VAL A 127 29.01 19.87 -2.98
N GLY A 128 29.09 18.87 -2.11
CA GLY A 128 30.26 18.56 -1.30
C GLY A 128 31.36 17.82 -2.06
N THR A 129 32.26 17.16 -1.32
CA THR A 129 33.33 16.36 -1.91
C THR A 129 33.58 15.11 -1.08
N ALA A 130 33.22 13.95 -1.66
CA ALA A 130 33.47 12.60 -1.12
C ALA A 130 33.06 12.41 0.36
N GLY A 131 32.00 13.08 0.79
CA GLY A 131 31.46 13.00 2.15
C GLY A 131 32.43 13.46 3.25
N ASN A 132 33.32 14.41 2.98
CA ASN A 132 34.33 14.84 3.98
C ASN A 132 33.82 15.85 5.02
N ASN A 133 32.82 16.67 4.68
CA ASN A 133 32.40 17.84 5.47
C ASN A 133 30.86 17.94 5.51
N PHE A 134 30.29 19.00 6.08
CA PHE A 134 28.82 19.20 6.18
C PHE A 134 28.31 20.19 5.14
N GLY A 135 27.10 20.00 4.62
CA GLY A 135 26.52 20.91 3.61
C GLY A 135 26.03 22.22 4.22
N LEU A 136 25.26 22.12 5.30
CA LEU A 136 24.88 23.23 6.16
C LEU A 136 25.16 22.88 7.62
N THR A 137 25.75 23.82 8.37
CA THR A 137 25.93 23.70 9.83
C THR A 137 25.24 24.84 10.59
N CYS A 138 24.45 24.50 11.61
CA CYS A 138 23.86 25.44 12.56
C CYS A 138 24.20 25.01 13.99
N THR A 139 25.12 25.71 14.66
CA THR A 139 25.60 25.35 16.00
C THR A 139 25.43 26.51 16.98
N GLY A 140 24.63 26.34 18.03
CA GLY A 140 24.44 27.35 19.07
C GLY A 140 23.48 28.49 18.71
N PHE A 141 22.67 28.34 17.66
CA PHE A 141 21.72 29.35 17.19
C PHE A 141 20.27 28.85 17.25
N ASN A 142 19.36 29.77 17.54
CA ASN A 142 17.94 29.50 17.79
C ASN A 142 17.04 30.28 16.81
N ASN A 143 15.79 29.85 16.63
CA ASN A 143 14.83 30.50 15.72
C ASN A 143 15.45 30.64 14.32
N VAL A 144 15.90 29.53 13.75
CA VAL A 144 16.59 29.47 12.44
C VAL A 144 15.72 28.69 11.48
N THR A 145 15.52 29.21 10.27
CA THR A 145 14.73 28.53 9.23
C THR A 145 15.61 28.27 8.01
N VAL A 146 15.62 27.04 7.50
CA VAL A 146 16.38 26.61 6.32
C VAL A 146 15.43 25.92 5.35
N ILE A 147 15.30 26.44 4.12
CA ILE A 147 14.29 25.95 3.17
C ILE A 147 14.77 25.84 1.71
N ASN A 148 14.05 25.02 0.93
CA ASN A 148 14.05 25.00 -0.53
C ASN A 148 15.42 24.75 -1.20
N GLY A 149 16.19 23.73 -0.81
CA GLY A 149 17.49 23.48 -1.45
C GLY A 149 18.01 22.05 -1.30
N ARG A 150 19.03 21.73 -2.10
CA ARG A 150 19.61 20.40 -2.20
C ARG A 150 21.04 20.38 -1.65
N LEU A 151 21.40 19.38 -0.85
CA LEU A 151 22.72 19.23 -0.23
C LEU A 151 23.22 17.80 -0.38
N THR A 152 24.25 17.59 -1.21
CA THR A 152 24.70 16.25 -1.64
C THR A 152 26.22 16.09 -1.59
N ASN A 153 26.74 14.85 -1.53
CA ASN A 153 28.17 14.52 -1.39
C ASN A 153 28.85 15.03 -0.08
N TYR A 154 28.07 15.26 0.98
CA TYR A 154 28.56 15.61 2.32
C TYR A 154 28.59 14.41 3.27
N PHE A 155 29.15 14.57 4.47
CA PHE A 155 29.07 13.57 5.54
C PHE A 155 27.65 13.53 6.09
N TYR A 156 27.15 14.71 6.50
CA TYR A 156 25.71 14.96 6.53
C TYR A 156 25.39 16.17 5.66
N GLY A 157 24.26 16.11 4.94
CA GLY A 157 23.73 17.26 4.22
C GLY A 157 23.50 18.45 5.17
N ILE A 158 22.81 18.22 6.29
CA ILE A 158 22.54 19.24 7.31
C ILE A 158 22.97 18.75 8.70
N ARG A 159 23.65 19.63 9.46
CA ARG A 159 24.04 19.42 10.86
C ARG A 159 23.49 20.55 11.74
N VAL A 160 22.72 20.20 12.77
CA VAL A 160 22.23 21.14 13.80
C VAL A 160 22.71 20.69 15.17
N GLU A 161 23.27 21.59 15.97
CA GLU A 161 23.70 21.28 17.35
C GLU A 161 23.42 22.43 18.32
N SER A 162 23.02 22.10 19.55
CA SER A 162 22.83 23.07 20.64
C SER A 162 21.89 24.23 20.28
N GLY A 163 20.74 23.91 19.67
CA GLY A 163 19.80 24.89 19.10
C GLY A 163 18.37 24.72 19.63
N ARG A 164 17.53 25.72 19.39
CA ARG A 164 16.11 25.71 19.77
C ARG A 164 15.28 26.37 18.67
N ASP A 165 14.08 25.85 18.40
CA ASP A 165 13.17 26.40 17.40
C ASP A 165 13.85 26.47 16.01
N VAL A 166 14.44 25.35 15.57
CA VAL A 166 15.14 25.23 14.27
C VAL A 166 14.25 24.50 13.26
N THR A 167 13.90 25.19 12.18
CA THR A 167 13.07 24.67 11.09
C THR A 167 13.92 24.30 9.88
N ILE A 168 13.80 23.06 9.41
CA ILE A 168 14.28 22.58 8.12
C ILE A 168 13.04 22.18 7.32
N ARG A 169 12.81 22.76 6.13
CA ARG A 169 11.63 22.42 5.33
C ARG A 169 11.88 22.39 3.83
N ASN A 170 11.31 21.41 3.12
CA ASN A 170 11.42 21.31 1.66
C ASN A 170 12.90 21.30 1.21
N CYS A 171 13.71 20.46 1.87
CA CYS A 171 15.14 20.31 1.62
C CYS A 171 15.45 18.89 1.16
N ASP A 172 16.24 18.76 0.11
CA ASP A 172 16.74 17.50 -0.42
C ASP A 172 18.17 17.27 0.06
N ALA A 173 18.34 16.56 1.17
CA ALA A 173 19.63 16.15 1.69
C ALA A 173 19.92 14.67 1.35
N SER A 174 19.66 14.27 0.10
CA SER A 174 19.90 12.90 -0.40
C SER A 174 21.31 12.69 -0.96
N SER A 175 21.71 11.41 -1.06
CA SER A 175 23.00 10.99 -1.64
C SER A 175 24.23 11.63 -0.95
N ASN A 176 24.22 11.66 0.38
CA ASN A 176 25.38 12.02 1.19
C ASN A 176 26.21 10.77 1.55
N TRP A 177 26.76 10.69 2.77
CA TRP A 177 27.66 9.59 3.12
C TRP A 177 26.91 8.26 3.30
N VAL A 178 27.45 7.24 2.65
CA VAL A 178 27.22 5.81 2.92
C VAL A 178 28.58 5.14 3.01
N ASP A 179 28.79 4.23 3.96
CA ASP A 179 30.00 3.40 3.97
C ASP A 179 30.02 2.55 2.70
N PRO A 180 31.06 2.61 1.85
CA PRO A 180 31.16 1.77 0.66
C PRO A 180 31.05 0.26 0.96
N ARG A 181 31.29 -0.16 2.21
CA ARG A 181 31.13 -1.54 2.67
C ARG A 181 29.67 -1.89 2.99
N SER A 182 28.81 -0.96 3.39
CA SER A 182 27.38 -1.20 3.67
C SER A 182 26.61 -1.73 2.46
N ARG A 183 27.02 -1.33 1.24
CA ARG A 183 26.49 -1.83 -0.04
C ARG A 183 27.29 -3.03 -0.60
N GLY A 184 28.28 -3.53 0.13
CA GLY A 184 29.16 -4.63 -0.25
C GLY A 184 28.60 -6.03 0.03
N PRO A 185 29.35 -7.11 -0.28
CA PRO A 185 28.94 -8.49 -0.01
C PRO A 185 29.07 -8.89 1.47
N ASN A 186 29.89 -8.18 2.24
CA ASN A 186 30.13 -8.40 3.67
C ASN A 186 30.01 -7.05 4.40
N PRO A 187 28.79 -6.52 4.59
CA PRO A 187 28.62 -5.23 5.24
C PRO A 187 28.98 -5.31 6.73
N PRO A 188 29.46 -4.20 7.32
CA PRO A 188 29.74 -4.14 8.74
C PRO A 188 28.45 -4.18 9.55
N PHE A 189 28.50 -4.80 10.73
CA PHE A 189 27.38 -4.83 11.68
C PHE A 189 27.02 -3.41 12.16
N LEU A 190 25.73 -3.16 12.36
CA LEU A 190 25.20 -1.88 12.85
C LEU A 190 25.29 -1.80 14.37
N ASN A 191 25.89 -0.74 14.89
CA ASN A 191 25.81 -0.45 16.32
C ASN A 191 24.63 0.49 16.58
N ILE A 192 23.48 -0.07 16.98
CA ILE A 192 22.29 0.72 17.35
C ILE A 192 22.56 1.72 18.49
N ASN A 193 23.58 1.46 19.32
CA ASN A 193 24.01 2.34 20.41
C ASN A 193 25.25 3.18 20.02
N ALA A 194 25.45 3.47 18.74
CA ALA A 194 26.54 4.33 18.28
C ALA A 194 26.43 5.72 18.94
N PRO A 195 27.47 6.22 19.64
CA PRO A 195 27.46 7.58 20.18
C PRO A 195 27.54 8.61 19.04
N PRO A 196 27.19 9.89 19.28
CA PRO A 196 27.26 10.97 18.28
C PRO A 196 28.71 11.42 18.00
N ASN A 197 29.57 10.49 17.64
CA ASN A 197 30.95 10.70 17.25
C ASN A 197 31.02 10.85 15.72
N LEU A 198 31.07 12.09 15.22
CA LEU A 198 31.11 12.40 13.78
C LEU A 198 32.38 11.91 13.02
N ASN A 199 33.24 11.11 13.67
CA ASN A 199 34.30 10.35 13.03
C ASN A 199 33.91 8.88 12.75
N ASP A 200 32.78 8.39 13.29
CA ASP A 200 32.21 7.11 12.90
C ASP A 200 31.73 7.24 11.44
N ARG A 201 32.24 6.38 10.57
CA ARG A 201 31.92 6.32 9.14
C ARG A 201 31.16 5.06 8.75
N THR A 202 30.66 4.32 9.74
CA THR A 202 30.02 3.00 9.61
C THR A 202 28.58 3.00 10.12
N ASN A 203 28.28 3.79 11.17
CA ASN A 203 26.95 3.89 11.79
C ASN A 203 26.32 5.29 11.63
N LEU A 204 27.05 6.24 11.05
CA LEU A 204 26.67 7.64 10.91
C LEU A 204 26.99 8.17 9.50
N GLY A 205 26.21 9.14 9.08
CA GLY A 205 26.28 9.86 7.81
C GLY A 205 24.92 9.91 7.12
N GLY A 206 24.70 10.90 6.25
CA GLY A 206 23.50 10.98 5.42
C GLY A 206 22.78 12.32 5.47
N GLY A 207 21.49 12.33 5.79
CA GLY A 207 20.62 13.48 5.53
C GLY A 207 20.79 14.59 6.56
N ILE A 208 20.15 14.40 7.71
CA ILE A 208 20.09 15.38 8.80
C ILE A 208 20.68 14.76 10.08
N PHE A 209 21.62 15.45 10.70
CA PHE A 209 22.09 15.17 12.06
C PHE A 209 21.66 16.29 12.99
N MET A 210 20.97 15.96 14.08
CA MET A 210 20.63 16.88 15.17
C MET A 210 21.18 16.39 16.51
N ARG A 211 21.74 17.32 17.29
CA ARG A 211 22.19 17.01 18.66
C ARG A 211 21.91 18.11 19.68
N SER A 212 21.34 17.74 20.84
CA SER A 212 21.04 18.69 21.92
C SER A 212 20.16 19.84 21.41
N VAL A 213 19.01 19.47 20.80
CA VAL A 213 18.09 20.40 20.14
C VAL A 213 16.69 20.29 20.77
N THR A 214 15.98 21.41 20.90
CA THR A 214 14.59 21.41 21.42
C THR A 214 13.65 22.16 20.51
N ALA A 215 12.43 21.65 20.33
CA ALA A 215 11.39 22.25 19.48
C ALA A 215 11.84 22.48 18.04
N ALA A 216 12.58 21.54 17.45
CA ALA A 216 12.88 21.55 16.03
C ALA A 216 11.63 21.23 15.19
N THR A 217 11.68 21.57 13.91
CA THR A 217 10.67 21.21 12.92
C THR A 217 11.39 20.76 11.64
N VAL A 218 11.30 19.48 11.31
CA VAL A 218 11.82 18.91 10.05
C VAL A 218 10.64 18.44 9.23
N VAL A 219 10.29 19.13 8.14
CA VAL A 219 9.11 18.79 7.34
C VAL A 219 9.35 18.80 5.83
N ASP A 220 8.63 17.96 5.09
CA ASP A 220 8.67 17.88 3.62
C ASP A 220 10.10 17.65 3.04
N CYS A 221 10.98 16.95 3.74
CA CYS A 221 12.38 16.77 3.32
C CYS A 221 12.62 15.44 2.58
N THR A 222 13.57 15.41 1.66
CA THR A 222 14.01 14.19 0.95
C THR A 222 15.41 13.81 1.38
N LEU A 223 15.58 12.58 1.86
CA LEU A 223 16.68 12.14 2.73
C LEU A 223 17.14 10.72 2.38
N VAL A 224 17.20 10.40 1.08
CA VAL A 224 17.40 9.03 0.59
C VAL A 224 18.84 8.73 0.17
N ASP A 225 19.12 7.43 -0.05
CA ASP A 225 20.31 6.95 -0.77
C ASP A 225 21.66 7.16 -0.03
N GLN A 226 21.66 6.93 1.29
CA GLN A 226 22.78 7.23 2.20
C GLN A 226 22.83 6.25 3.39
N GLU A 227 23.65 6.52 4.42
CA GLU A 227 23.69 5.67 5.62
C GLU A 227 22.41 5.83 6.43
N ASN A 228 22.10 7.06 6.89
CA ASN A 228 20.90 7.37 7.68
C ASN A 228 20.14 8.58 7.10
N GLY A 229 18.81 8.57 7.17
CA GLY A 229 17.97 9.71 6.78
C GLY A 229 18.04 10.85 7.81
N ILE A 230 17.61 10.58 9.04
CA ILE A 230 17.65 11.51 10.19
C ILE A 230 18.27 10.83 11.41
N ASP A 231 19.31 11.44 11.99
CA ASP A 231 19.88 11.09 13.29
C ASP A 231 19.55 12.16 14.33
N LEU A 232 18.82 11.77 15.38
CA LEU A 232 18.42 12.60 16.51
C LEU A 232 19.11 12.12 17.79
N TYR A 233 19.96 12.96 18.38
CA TYR A 233 20.67 12.69 19.63
C TYR A 233 20.33 13.74 20.68
N ASP A 234 19.74 13.39 21.84
CA ASP A 234 19.37 14.38 22.86
C ASP A 234 18.45 15.48 22.25
N VAL A 235 17.44 15.06 21.48
CA VAL A 235 16.46 15.93 20.80
C VAL A 235 15.09 15.81 21.45
N HIS A 236 14.48 16.95 21.77
CA HIS A 236 13.26 16.99 22.58
C HIS A 236 12.16 17.86 21.98
N ASP A 237 10.90 17.51 22.28
CA ASP A 237 9.70 18.29 21.99
C ASP A 237 9.59 18.76 20.52
N SER A 238 10.15 18.00 19.57
CA SER A 238 10.30 18.39 18.16
C SER A 238 9.30 17.70 17.25
N LEU A 239 9.04 18.30 16.08
CA LEU A 239 8.21 17.76 15.01
C LEU A 239 9.07 17.27 13.83
N ILE A 240 8.83 16.04 13.37
CA ILE A 240 9.43 15.47 12.16
C ILE A 240 8.28 14.92 11.31
N ALA A 241 7.94 15.54 10.18
CA ALA A 241 6.75 15.14 9.42
C ALA A 241 6.87 15.17 7.90
N GLY A 242 6.03 14.40 7.21
CA GLY A 242 5.88 14.45 5.74
C GLY A 242 7.17 14.21 4.94
N SER A 243 8.20 13.63 5.55
CA SER A 243 9.54 13.50 4.96
C SER A 243 9.80 12.11 4.40
N GLU A 244 10.58 12.06 3.32
CA GLU A 244 10.97 10.85 2.60
C GLU A 244 12.41 10.47 2.96
N ALA A 245 12.57 9.41 3.74
CA ALA A 245 13.81 8.89 4.31
C ALA A 245 14.05 7.40 3.95
N SER A 246 13.52 6.94 2.82
CA SER A 246 13.72 5.59 2.27
C SER A 246 15.14 5.31 1.76
N ASP A 247 15.40 4.05 1.42
CA ASP A 247 16.59 3.57 0.68
C ASP A 247 17.94 3.86 1.38
N ASN A 248 17.90 3.89 2.72
CA ASN A 248 19.05 4.11 3.60
C ASN A 248 19.65 2.78 4.09
N THR A 249 20.98 2.70 4.22
CA THR A 249 21.68 1.45 4.60
C THR A 249 21.88 1.23 6.10
N GLY A 250 21.38 2.15 6.92
CA GLY A 250 21.25 2.05 8.37
C GLY A 250 19.81 2.36 8.78
N TRP A 251 19.51 3.65 8.99
CA TRP A 251 18.25 4.13 9.57
C TRP A 251 17.46 5.04 8.64
N GLY A 252 16.13 4.97 8.65
CA GLY A 252 15.30 6.06 8.15
C GLY A 252 15.31 7.24 9.12
N VAL A 253 14.80 7.00 10.34
CA VAL A 253 14.79 7.94 11.46
C VAL A 253 15.29 7.27 12.73
N HIS A 254 16.36 7.80 13.32
CA HIS A 254 17.00 7.26 14.52
C HIS A 254 16.93 8.26 15.68
N LEU A 255 16.46 7.79 16.84
CA LEU A 255 16.33 8.52 18.09
C LEU A 255 17.23 7.88 19.14
N ASN A 256 18.14 8.67 19.69
CA ASN A 256 19.04 8.31 20.77
C ASN A 256 18.88 9.32 21.91
N ALA A 257 18.44 8.87 23.08
CA ALA A 257 18.07 9.72 24.22
C ALA A 257 17.13 10.90 23.85
N SER A 258 16.26 10.70 22.86
CA SER A 258 15.44 11.76 22.26
C SER A 258 13.97 11.54 22.64
N THR A 259 13.33 12.53 23.26
CA THR A 259 12.08 12.34 24.02
C THR A 259 11.00 13.37 23.72
N GLY A 260 9.73 12.98 23.84
CA GLY A 260 8.60 13.89 23.65
C GLY A 260 8.39 14.40 22.22
N ASN A 261 9.08 13.83 21.23
CA ASN A 261 8.97 14.23 19.84
C ASN A 261 7.69 13.67 19.19
N THR A 262 7.14 14.39 18.21
CA THR A 262 6.09 13.90 17.32
C THR A 262 6.69 13.64 15.95
N ILE A 263 6.50 12.43 15.45
CA ILE A 263 7.06 11.96 14.18
C ILE A 263 5.95 11.31 13.39
N GLU A 264 5.49 11.99 12.33
CA GLU A 264 4.23 11.66 11.67
C GLU A 264 4.26 11.77 10.14
N GLU A 265 3.55 10.87 9.45
CA GLU A 265 3.38 10.90 7.99
C GLU A 265 4.71 10.84 7.18
N ASN A 266 5.79 10.31 7.77
CA ASN A 266 7.06 10.11 7.07
C ASN A 266 7.10 8.73 6.38
N THR A 267 7.85 8.64 5.29
CA THR A 267 8.17 7.37 4.62
C THR A 267 9.64 7.01 4.84
N ALA A 268 9.90 5.76 5.22
CA ALA A 268 11.22 5.20 5.49
C ALA A 268 11.28 3.74 4.98
N ASP A 269 10.86 3.54 3.73
CA ASP A 269 10.85 2.22 3.10
C ASP A 269 12.27 1.78 2.74
N ARG A 270 12.49 0.45 2.66
CA ARG A 270 13.74 -0.15 2.15
C ARG A 270 14.99 0.33 2.92
N CYS A 271 14.80 0.76 4.18
CA CYS A 271 15.88 1.01 5.13
C CYS A 271 16.51 -0.34 5.55
N THR A 272 17.47 -0.83 4.76
CA THR A 272 18.03 -2.17 4.93
C THR A 272 19.52 -2.25 4.63
N ARG A 273 20.26 -2.99 5.47
CA ARG A 273 21.64 -3.37 5.23
C ARG A 273 21.71 -4.83 4.80
N LYS A 274 22.22 -5.09 3.61
CA LYS A 274 22.15 -6.42 2.95
C LYS A 274 22.61 -7.58 3.86
N GLY A 275 21.68 -8.43 4.26
CA GLY A 275 21.96 -9.63 5.06
C GLY A 275 22.17 -9.38 6.55
N LEU A 276 21.74 -8.21 7.06
CA LEU A 276 21.64 -7.88 8.47
C LEU A 276 20.18 -7.51 8.77
N GLY A 277 19.60 -8.03 9.85
CA GLY A 277 18.22 -7.74 10.25
C GLY A 277 18.12 -6.35 10.89
N ASP A 278 19.06 -6.04 11.76
CA ASP A 278 19.08 -4.94 12.73
C ASP A 278 19.12 -3.51 12.12
N SER A 279 19.00 -3.35 10.80
CA SER A 279 18.75 -2.05 10.13
C SER A 279 17.26 -1.72 10.16
N ALA A 280 16.85 -0.48 10.42
CA ALA A 280 15.45 -0.17 10.69
C ALA A 280 14.93 1.08 9.94
N GLY A 281 13.64 1.08 9.60
CA GLY A 281 12.97 2.33 9.20
C GLY A 281 12.99 3.34 10.34
N PHE A 282 12.62 2.91 11.55
CA PHE A 282 12.58 3.73 12.77
C PHE A 282 13.32 3.03 13.92
N LEU A 283 14.31 3.70 14.53
CA LEU A 283 15.11 3.16 15.64
C LEU A 283 15.01 4.06 16.88
N LEU A 284 14.60 3.54 18.04
CA LEU A 284 14.49 4.27 19.32
C LEU A 284 15.34 3.62 20.42
N VAL A 285 16.44 4.24 20.81
CA VAL A 285 17.40 3.72 21.81
C VAL A 285 17.70 4.70 22.95
N ASN A 286 18.28 4.17 24.03
CA ASN A 286 18.91 4.91 25.13
C ASN A 286 17.98 5.91 25.83
N GLY A 287 16.79 5.44 26.21
CA GLY A 287 15.80 6.27 26.89
C GLY A 287 15.10 7.27 25.97
N SER A 288 14.81 6.87 24.73
CA SER A 288 13.99 7.67 23.81
C SER A 288 12.51 7.52 24.17
N HIS A 289 12.12 8.17 25.27
CA HIS A 289 10.82 8.04 25.92
C HIS A 289 9.74 8.99 25.39
N GLY A 290 8.47 8.57 25.50
CA GLY A 290 7.32 9.47 25.38
C GLY A 290 7.12 10.10 24.00
N ASN A 291 7.73 9.53 22.95
CA ASN A 291 7.56 10.00 21.58
C ASN A 291 6.22 9.51 20.99
N ARG A 292 5.75 10.22 19.96
CA ARG A 292 4.53 9.91 19.21
C ARG A 292 4.93 9.58 17.77
N ILE A 293 4.79 8.31 17.38
CA ILE A 293 5.15 7.77 16.06
C ILE A 293 3.82 7.43 15.36
N LEU A 294 3.36 8.32 14.48
CA LEU A 294 1.97 8.33 13.99
C LEU A 294 1.90 8.25 12.46
N SER A 295 1.12 7.31 11.91
CA SER A 295 0.84 7.26 10.46
C SER A 295 2.06 7.26 9.54
N ASN A 296 3.22 6.78 10.02
CA ASN A 296 4.42 6.64 9.20
C ASN A 296 4.40 5.31 8.44
N ARG A 297 5.20 5.24 7.36
CA ARG A 297 5.37 4.05 6.54
C ARG A 297 6.84 3.64 6.55
N PHE A 298 7.14 2.38 6.81
CA PHE A 298 8.50 1.86 6.90
C PHE A 298 8.57 0.41 6.41
N ARG A 299 8.12 0.19 5.16
CA ARG A 299 8.01 -1.14 4.56
C ARG A 299 9.34 -1.65 3.99
N TYR A 300 9.50 -2.96 3.86
CA TYR A 300 10.65 -3.59 3.18
C TYR A 300 12.03 -3.28 3.79
N GLY A 301 12.08 -2.83 5.06
CA GLY A 301 13.32 -2.60 5.80
C GLY A 301 13.98 -3.89 6.30
N GLY A 302 14.99 -3.75 7.15
CA GLY A 302 15.40 -4.86 8.01
C GLY A 302 14.32 -5.12 9.06
N ASP A 303 14.32 -4.36 10.14
CA ASP A 303 13.15 -4.12 10.98
C ASP A 303 12.33 -2.92 10.43
N GLY A 304 11.03 -2.90 10.71
CA GLY A 304 10.19 -1.74 10.44
C GLY A 304 10.41 -0.66 11.50
N PHE A 305 9.93 -0.96 12.71
CA PHE A 305 10.12 -0.16 13.92
C PHE A 305 10.88 -0.97 14.97
N PHE A 306 11.95 -0.39 15.53
CA PHE A 306 12.85 -1.05 16.47
C PHE A 306 13.07 -0.21 17.74
N ILE A 307 12.55 -0.68 18.87
CA ILE A 307 13.11 -0.39 20.20
C ILE A 307 13.96 -1.59 20.60
N GLY A 308 15.28 -1.40 20.61
CA GLY A 308 16.22 -2.38 21.14
C GLY A 308 17.18 -1.73 22.11
N ASN A 309 17.62 -2.49 23.11
CA ASN A 309 18.95 -2.36 23.71
C ASN A 309 19.18 -3.29 24.92
N GLU A 310 19.55 -4.55 24.64
CA GLU A 310 20.18 -5.46 25.62
C GLU A 310 21.32 -4.80 26.43
N HIS A 311 21.97 -3.77 25.88
CA HIS A 311 23.14 -3.10 26.44
C HIS A 311 22.93 -1.60 26.75
N GLY A 312 21.68 -1.13 26.80
CA GLY A 312 21.33 0.29 27.01
C GLY A 312 20.10 0.49 27.90
N CYS A 313 19.57 1.71 27.95
CA CYS A 313 18.36 2.04 28.72
C CYS A 313 17.13 1.98 27.80
N PRO A 314 16.09 1.15 28.10
CA PRO A 314 14.97 0.94 27.19
C PRO A 314 14.18 2.21 26.87
N SER A 315 13.61 2.26 25.67
CA SER A 315 12.74 3.36 25.23
C SER A 315 11.28 3.04 25.62
N ASN A 316 10.74 3.81 26.55
CA ASN A 316 9.45 3.54 27.21
C ASN A 316 8.38 4.61 26.94
N ASP A 317 7.11 4.28 27.20
CA ASP A 317 5.96 5.20 27.16
C ASP A 317 5.70 5.85 25.78
N ASN A 318 6.21 5.27 24.69
CA ASN A 318 5.98 5.77 23.33
C ASN A 318 4.60 5.36 22.81
N LEU A 319 3.95 6.25 22.05
CA LEU A 319 2.74 5.95 21.29
C LEU A 319 3.12 5.65 19.84
N VAL A 320 2.89 4.42 19.39
CA VAL A 320 3.14 3.96 18.02
C VAL A 320 1.79 3.62 17.41
N LYS A 321 1.19 4.56 16.66
CA LYS A 321 -0.18 4.44 16.15
C LYS A 321 -0.30 4.56 14.63
N GLY A 322 -1.06 3.66 14.00
CA GLY A 322 -1.49 3.81 12.60
C GLY A 322 -0.38 3.67 11.56
N ASN A 323 0.78 3.13 11.94
CA ASN A 323 1.93 3.00 11.06
C ASN A 323 1.88 1.69 10.25
N ASP A 324 2.55 1.67 9.10
CA ASP A 324 2.73 0.48 8.26
C ASP A 324 4.19 0.01 8.26
N GLY A 325 4.45 -1.10 8.97
CA GLY A 325 5.76 -1.76 9.06
C GLY A 325 5.85 -3.07 8.28
N SER A 326 5.02 -3.23 7.25
CA SER A 326 4.88 -4.49 6.52
C SER A 326 6.13 -4.87 5.68
N TYR A 327 6.30 -6.17 5.45
CA TYR A 327 7.35 -6.77 4.61
C TYR A 327 8.79 -6.54 5.09
N ALA A 328 8.98 -6.27 6.38
CA ALA A 328 10.28 -6.18 7.02
C ALA A 328 11.01 -7.54 6.95
N GLY A 329 12.28 -7.55 6.54
CA GLY A 329 13.08 -8.78 6.44
C GLY A 329 13.31 -9.47 7.79
N ALA A 330 13.24 -8.71 8.87
CA ALA A 330 13.15 -9.14 10.25
C ALA A 330 11.77 -8.76 10.82
N ASN A 331 11.67 -7.90 11.83
CA ASN A 331 10.44 -7.68 12.58
C ASN A 331 9.68 -6.45 12.07
N ALA A 332 8.36 -6.52 11.89
CA ALA A 332 7.58 -5.30 11.60
C ALA A 332 7.67 -4.32 12.78
N PHE A 333 7.51 -4.84 14.01
CA PHE A 333 7.69 -4.12 15.26
C PHE A 333 8.52 -4.95 16.25
N GLU A 334 9.71 -4.48 16.58
CA GLU A 334 10.50 -4.96 17.71
C GLU A 334 10.45 -3.96 18.87
N ALA A 335 10.20 -4.46 20.09
CA ALA A 335 10.14 -3.64 21.30
C ALA A 335 10.68 -4.37 22.55
N THR A 336 11.90 -4.89 22.46
CA THR A 336 12.52 -5.67 23.54
C THR A 336 12.81 -4.84 24.79
N PHE A 337 12.78 -5.48 25.96
CA PHE A 337 13.05 -4.91 27.31
C PHE A 337 12.18 -3.72 27.75
N SER A 338 11.27 -3.24 26.90
CA SER A 338 10.62 -1.94 27.04
C SER A 338 9.33 -1.99 27.85
N SER A 339 8.85 -0.83 28.30
CA SER A 339 7.64 -0.70 29.12
C SER A 339 6.74 0.48 28.70
N GLY A 340 5.45 0.39 29.01
CA GLY A 340 4.45 1.43 28.74
C GLY A 340 4.19 1.79 27.27
N ASN A 341 4.86 1.14 26.30
CA ASN A 341 4.70 1.46 24.88
C ASN A 341 3.35 0.99 24.33
N ARG A 342 2.74 1.78 23.44
CA ARG A 342 1.38 1.57 22.94
C ARG A 342 1.36 1.44 21.43
N PHE A 343 1.31 0.20 20.94
CA PHE A 343 1.20 -0.19 19.55
C PHE A 343 -0.28 -0.33 19.17
N ILE A 344 -0.85 0.72 18.57
CA ILE A 344 -2.29 0.84 18.31
C ILE A 344 -2.58 0.95 16.81
N ASP A 345 -3.51 0.16 16.29
CA ASP A 345 -4.04 0.25 14.92
C ASP A 345 -2.95 0.22 13.81
N ASN A 346 -1.80 -0.43 14.03
CA ASN A 346 -0.72 -0.53 13.04
C ASN A 346 -0.89 -1.74 12.10
N ILE A 347 -0.16 -1.72 10.98
CA ILE A 347 -0.08 -2.81 10.01
C ILE A 347 1.28 -3.49 10.12
N ALA A 348 1.29 -4.79 10.41
CA ALA A 348 2.45 -5.63 10.69
C ALA A 348 2.37 -6.93 9.86
N ASN A 349 2.26 -6.77 8.53
CA ASN A 349 2.00 -7.88 7.61
C ASN A 349 3.24 -8.34 6.84
N GLY A 350 3.36 -9.63 6.54
CA GLY A 350 4.33 -10.15 5.56
C GLY A 350 5.81 -10.05 5.96
N SER A 351 6.10 -9.77 7.22
CA SER A 351 7.45 -9.66 7.79
C SER A 351 7.93 -11.03 8.33
N ASN A 352 9.10 -11.12 8.98
CA ASN A 352 9.47 -12.37 9.67
C ASN A 352 8.60 -12.60 10.91
N TYR A 353 8.52 -11.60 11.78
CA TYR A 353 7.53 -11.54 12.87
C TYR A 353 6.71 -10.26 12.71
N GLY A 354 5.43 -10.31 13.07
CA GLY A 354 4.64 -9.09 13.20
C GLY A 354 5.11 -8.27 14.41
N PHE A 355 5.23 -8.93 15.56
CA PHE A 355 5.63 -8.32 16.81
C PHE A 355 6.61 -9.21 17.58
N TRP A 356 7.78 -8.66 17.92
CA TRP A 356 8.78 -9.29 18.79
C TRP A 356 9.07 -8.40 20.02
N LEU A 357 8.65 -8.83 21.21
CA LEU A 357 8.79 -8.02 22.43
C LEU A 357 9.48 -8.77 23.59
N GLY A 358 10.55 -9.51 23.29
CA GLY A 358 11.34 -10.23 24.31
C GLY A 358 11.72 -9.34 25.50
N TYR A 359 11.49 -9.83 26.73
CA TYR A 359 11.68 -9.16 28.02
C TYR A 359 10.87 -7.86 28.23
N SER A 360 9.96 -7.50 27.33
CA SER A 360 9.09 -6.34 27.53
C SER A 360 8.18 -6.52 28.74
N HIS A 361 7.95 -5.46 29.50
CA HIS A 361 7.17 -5.58 30.73
C HIS A 361 6.38 -4.32 31.11
N SER A 362 5.55 -4.44 32.15
CA SER A 362 4.92 -3.30 32.82
C SER A 362 4.07 -2.42 31.89
N GLY A 363 3.08 -3.02 31.22
CA GLY A 363 1.98 -2.27 30.61
C GLY A 363 2.17 -1.86 29.16
N ASN A 364 2.98 -2.56 28.37
CA ASN A 364 2.92 -2.39 26.91
C ASN A 364 1.54 -2.85 26.40
N VAL A 365 1.01 -2.16 25.40
CA VAL A 365 -0.31 -2.43 24.80
C VAL A 365 -0.14 -2.65 23.30
N ILE A 366 -0.56 -3.82 22.82
CA ILE A 366 -0.67 -4.17 21.40
C ILE A 366 -2.17 -4.27 21.11
N ARG A 367 -2.77 -3.22 20.53
CA ARG A 367 -4.22 -3.17 20.28
C ARG A 367 -4.61 -2.84 18.84
N GLY A 368 -5.60 -3.55 18.28
CA GLY A 368 -6.22 -3.19 17.01
C GLY A 368 -5.35 -3.40 15.76
N ASN A 369 -4.17 -4.02 15.90
CA ASN A 369 -3.20 -4.16 14.82
C ASN A 369 -3.61 -5.26 13.83
N GLY A 370 -3.31 -5.04 12.55
CA GLY A 370 -3.34 -6.08 11.52
C GLY A 370 -2.02 -6.84 11.50
N ILE A 371 -2.05 -8.14 11.78
CA ILE A 371 -0.86 -8.98 11.98
C ILE A 371 -1.00 -10.23 11.12
N ARG A 372 -0.67 -10.12 9.83
CA ARG A 372 -0.95 -11.17 8.85
C ARG A 372 0.29 -11.66 8.11
N ALA A 373 0.23 -12.85 7.54
CA ALA A 373 1.20 -13.32 6.54
C ALA A 373 2.67 -13.43 7.02
N ASN A 374 2.98 -13.26 8.30
CA ASN A 374 4.38 -13.23 8.74
C ASN A 374 5.01 -14.62 8.64
N ASN A 375 6.28 -14.71 8.26
CA ASN A 375 6.97 -16.00 8.02
C ASN A 375 7.03 -16.88 9.28
N THR A 376 7.15 -16.26 10.46
CA THR A 376 7.16 -16.91 11.77
C THR A 376 5.91 -16.52 12.56
N ASN A 377 6.02 -16.02 13.78
CA ASN A 377 4.87 -15.83 14.67
C ASN A 377 4.24 -14.44 14.49
N GLY A 378 2.93 -14.34 14.71
CA GLY A 378 2.23 -13.05 14.67
C GLY A 378 2.71 -12.13 15.80
N ILE A 379 2.59 -12.59 17.05
CA ILE A 379 3.14 -11.94 18.23
C ILE A 379 3.98 -12.96 19.02
N GLU A 380 5.24 -12.65 19.31
CA GLU A 380 6.06 -13.40 20.25
C GLU A 380 6.62 -12.53 21.39
N ILE A 381 6.44 -13.01 22.61
CA ILE A 381 6.96 -12.40 23.83
C ILE A 381 7.65 -13.48 24.69
N GLU A 382 8.97 -13.49 24.62
CA GLU A 382 9.84 -14.26 25.51
C GLU A 382 10.07 -13.49 26.82
N HIS A 383 9.96 -14.11 27.99
CA HIS A 383 10.24 -13.53 29.32
C HIS A 383 9.47 -12.24 29.71
N GLY A 384 8.43 -11.86 28.96
CA GLY A 384 7.66 -10.63 29.19
C GLY A 384 6.60 -10.74 30.29
N GLN A 385 6.19 -9.61 30.87
CA GLN A 385 5.34 -9.58 32.07
C GLN A 385 4.40 -8.38 32.08
N HIS A 386 3.13 -8.54 32.46
CA HIS A 386 2.16 -7.42 32.52
C HIS A 386 1.90 -6.71 31.16
N ASN A 387 1.95 -7.41 30.04
CA ASN A 387 1.64 -6.86 28.72
C ASN A 387 0.17 -7.13 28.31
N VAL A 388 -0.39 -6.26 27.47
CA VAL A 388 -1.78 -6.30 27.01
C VAL A 388 -1.81 -6.53 25.50
N ILE A 389 -2.55 -7.55 25.06
CA ILE A 389 -2.74 -7.94 23.66
C ILE A 389 -4.25 -7.95 23.40
N GLU A 390 -4.78 -6.90 22.78
CA GLU A 390 -6.23 -6.70 22.65
C GLU A 390 -6.70 -6.43 21.21
N ASP A 391 -7.86 -6.96 20.82
CA ASP A 391 -8.57 -6.56 19.59
C ASP A 391 -7.76 -6.66 18.27
N ASN A 392 -6.68 -7.46 18.23
CA ASN A 392 -5.82 -7.60 17.04
C ASN A 392 -6.36 -8.66 16.07
N ARG A 393 -6.08 -8.48 14.76
CA ARG A 393 -6.39 -9.47 13.71
C ARG A 393 -5.11 -10.21 13.33
N ILE A 394 -4.92 -11.41 13.90
CA ILE A 394 -3.71 -12.24 13.82
C ILE A 394 -3.94 -13.44 12.91
N ILE A 395 -3.66 -13.28 11.60
CA ILE A 395 -4.22 -14.15 10.56
C ILE A 395 -3.17 -14.70 9.60
N GLY A 396 -3.15 -16.02 9.38
CA GLY A 396 -2.36 -16.63 8.29
C GLY A 396 -0.84 -16.51 8.45
N ASN A 397 -0.33 -16.38 9.67
CA ASN A 397 1.12 -16.38 9.93
C ASN A 397 1.69 -17.81 9.79
N GLY A 398 2.91 -17.96 9.25
CA GLY A 398 3.59 -19.23 8.99
C GLY A 398 4.01 -20.00 10.26
N GLY A 399 4.06 -19.31 11.39
CA GLY A 399 4.16 -19.86 12.74
C GLY A 399 2.83 -19.80 13.47
N LYS A 400 2.89 -19.51 14.78
CA LYS A 400 1.73 -19.39 15.67
C LYS A 400 1.17 -17.98 15.66
N GLY A 401 -0.09 -17.82 16.06
CA GLY A 401 -0.71 -16.51 16.26
C GLY A 401 -0.04 -15.73 17.40
N ILE A 402 -0.15 -16.23 18.63
CA ILE A 402 0.48 -15.65 19.83
C ILE A 402 1.37 -16.71 20.52
N VAL A 403 2.61 -16.35 20.83
CA VAL A 403 3.55 -17.16 21.62
C VAL A 403 4.05 -16.37 22.83
N LEU A 404 3.75 -16.85 24.04
CA LEU A 404 4.25 -16.27 25.29
C LEU A 404 5.06 -17.33 26.05
N ARG A 405 6.36 -17.11 26.25
CA ARG A 405 7.27 -18.16 26.75
C ARG A 405 8.32 -17.71 27.75
N THR A 406 8.78 -18.62 28.61
CA THR A 406 10.03 -18.46 29.39
C THR A 406 10.80 -19.78 29.49
N ASP A 407 12.13 -19.72 29.47
CA ASP A 407 13.05 -20.83 29.78
C ASP A 407 13.56 -20.81 31.24
N PHE A 408 13.09 -19.86 32.06
CA PHE A 408 13.52 -19.57 33.43
C PHE A 408 14.99 -19.12 33.62
N SER A 409 15.67 -18.66 32.56
CA SER A 409 17.02 -18.12 32.66
C SER A 409 17.08 -16.71 33.27
N GLU A 410 18.21 -16.40 33.91
CA GLU A 410 18.58 -15.05 34.37
C GLU A 410 19.75 -14.54 33.51
N ARG A 411 19.46 -14.01 32.32
CA ARG A 411 20.49 -13.58 31.34
C ARG A 411 21.05 -12.19 31.64
N PHE A 412 20.31 -11.35 32.38
CA PHE A 412 20.61 -9.94 32.61
C PHE A 412 20.77 -9.62 34.11
N PRO A 413 21.96 -9.78 34.71
CA PRO A 413 22.20 -9.39 36.10
C PRO A 413 22.07 -7.86 36.28
N PRO A 414 21.26 -7.38 37.25
CA PRO A 414 21.03 -5.93 37.44
C PRO A 414 22.30 -5.10 37.71
N GLN A 415 23.38 -5.71 38.20
CA GLN A 415 24.67 -5.02 38.41
C GLN A 415 25.41 -4.73 37.10
N GLN A 416 25.15 -5.50 36.04
CA GLN A 416 25.69 -5.30 34.70
C GLN A 416 24.73 -4.49 33.82
N PHE A 417 23.42 -4.65 34.04
CA PHE A 417 22.34 -4.06 33.24
C PHE A 417 21.38 -3.20 34.10
N PRO A 418 21.89 -2.20 34.85
CA PRO A 418 21.08 -1.47 35.83
C PRO A 418 19.93 -0.67 35.22
N CYS A 419 20.02 -0.35 33.93
CA CYS A 419 19.05 0.46 33.21
C CYS A 419 17.84 -0.32 32.66
N LEU A 420 17.89 -1.66 32.62
CA LEU A 420 16.78 -2.46 32.09
C LEU A 420 15.60 -2.56 33.06
N GLU A 421 15.84 -2.33 34.37
CA GLU A 421 14.85 -2.37 35.46
C GLU A 421 13.88 -3.57 35.43
N LEU A 422 14.32 -4.70 34.87
CA LEU A 422 13.47 -5.87 34.66
C LEU A 422 12.87 -6.37 36.00
N PRO A 423 11.62 -6.86 35.98
CA PRO A 423 11.06 -7.68 37.05
C PRO A 423 11.83 -9.02 37.15
N ASP A 424 11.29 -10.02 37.85
CA ASP A 424 11.92 -11.34 37.93
C ASP A 424 11.96 -11.99 36.54
N GLN A 425 13.07 -11.77 35.83
CA GLN A 425 13.28 -12.10 34.42
C GLN A 425 13.09 -13.57 34.08
N ARG A 426 13.03 -14.47 35.06
CA ARG A 426 12.71 -15.90 34.86
C ARG A 426 11.25 -16.12 34.50
N ASN A 427 10.38 -15.16 34.77
CA ASN A 427 8.94 -15.34 34.62
C ASN A 427 8.42 -14.84 33.27
N SER A 428 7.31 -15.44 32.85
CA SER A 428 6.42 -14.91 31.83
C SER A 428 5.02 -14.94 32.46
N ASN A 429 4.38 -13.79 32.70
CA ASN A 429 3.14 -13.74 33.49
C ASN A 429 2.31 -12.46 33.36
N PHE A 430 1.10 -12.50 33.93
CA PHE A 430 0.19 -11.36 34.06
C PHE A 430 -0.21 -10.68 32.74
N TYR A 431 -0.28 -11.45 31.66
CA TYR A 431 -0.77 -10.93 30.39
C TYR A 431 -2.29 -10.76 30.42
N ARG A 432 -2.79 -9.79 29.65
CA ARG A 432 -4.21 -9.73 29.26
C ARG A 432 -4.33 -9.93 27.77
N ILE A 433 -5.07 -10.96 27.37
CA ILE A 433 -5.28 -11.35 25.97
C ILE A 433 -6.79 -11.38 25.72
N ARG A 434 -7.33 -10.40 25.00
CA ARG A 434 -8.78 -10.26 24.82
C ARG A 434 -9.20 -9.66 23.48
N GLY A 435 -10.33 -10.09 22.91
CA GLY A 435 -10.90 -9.52 21.69
C GLY A 435 -10.14 -9.85 20.41
N ASN A 436 -9.05 -10.63 20.50
CA ASN A 436 -8.23 -10.94 19.33
C ASN A 436 -8.93 -11.97 18.45
N VAL A 437 -8.80 -11.76 17.14
CA VAL A 437 -9.17 -12.73 16.10
C VAL A 437 -7.90 -13.43 15.65
N ILE A 438 -7.82 -14.74 15.88
CA ILE A 438 -6.61 -15.54 15.70
C ILE A 438 -6.94 -16.74 14.81
N THR A 439 -6.77 -16.58 13.50
CA THR A 439 -7.27 -17.54 12.50
C THR A 439 -6.27 -17.92 11.40
N GLY A 440 -6.40 -19.13 10.86
CA GLY A 440 -5.63 -19.58 9.68
C GLY A 440 -4.11 -19.67 9.85
N ASN A 441 -3.56 -19.47 11.06
CA ASN A 441 -2.12 -19.56 11.29
C ASN A 441 -1.64 -21.01 11.11
N PHE A 442 -0.44 -21.22 10.56
CA PHE A 442 0.09 -22.55 10.25
C PHE A 442 0.49 -23.34 11.51
N GLY A 443 0.81 -22.64 12.60
CA GLY A 443 1.00 -23.19 13.93
C GLY A 443 -0.27 -23.18 14.77
N LEU A 444 -0.11 -23.14 16.09
CA LEU A 444 -1.20 -22.93 17.04
C LEU A 444 -1.76 -21.51 16.93
N GLY A 445 -3.02 -21.32 17.31
CA GLY A 445 -3.55 -19.97 17.58
C GLY A 445 -2.82 -19.32 18.77
N ILE A 446 -2.80 -19.99 19.92
CA ILE A 446 -2.14 -19.50 21.15
C ILE A 446 -1.21 -20.58 21.74
N GLU A 447 0.02 -20.22 22.07
CA GLU A 447 0.99 -21.09 22.75
C GLU A 447 1.57 -20.41 24.01
N LEU A 448 1.29 -20.99 25.19
CA LEU A 448 1.75 -20.49 26.49
C LEU A 448 2.76 -21.47 27.13
N ILE A 449 4.06 -21.17 27.02
CA ILE A 449 5.15 -22.01 27.53
C ILE A 449 5.67 -21.45 28.85
N ASN A 450 5.33 -22.11 29.94
CA ASN A 450 5.64 -21.71 31.32
C ASN A 450 5.06 -20.34 31.72
N THR A 451 4.13 -19.81 30.92
CA THR A 451 3.47 -18.52 31.16
C THR A 451 2.32 -18.67 32.16
N THR A 452 2.25 -17.80 33.17
CA THR A 452 1.38 -17.97 34.36
C THR A 452 0.53 -16.73 34.66
N ASP A 453 -0.48 -16.88 35.53
CA ASP A 453 -1.28 -15.77 36.09
C ASP A 453 -1.86 -14.79 35.04
N SER A 454 -2.23 -15.27 33.85
CA SER A 454 -2.68 -14.43 32.73
C SER A 454 -4.18 -14.58 32.46
N ASP A 455 -4.82 -13.50 32.02
CA ASP A 455 -6.23 -13.43 31.64
C ASP A 455 -6.37 -13.60 30.12
N ILE A 456 -6.99 -14.69 29.64
CA ILE A 456 -7.22 -14.99 28.22
C ILE A 456 -8.72 -15.17 27.98
N THR A 457 -9.43 -14.12 27.56
CA THR A 457 -10.90 -14.10 27.52
C THR A 457 -11.44 -13.40 26.28
N ASN A 458 -12.59 -13.81 25.76
CA ASN A 458 -13.25 -13.20 24.62
C ASN A 458 -12.35 -13.09 23.36
N ASN A 459 -11.56 -14.12 23.05
CA ASN A 459 -10.81 -14.22 21.79
C ASN A 459 -11.51 -15.22 20.84
N LEU A 460 -11.36 -15.00 19.53
CA LEU A 460 -11.82 -15.93 18.49
C LEU A 460 -10.61 -16.72 17.99
N VAL A 461 -10.56 -18.02 18.30
CA VAL A 461 -9.42 -18.88 17.92
C VAL A 461 -9.91 -20.03 17.04
N GLY A 462 -9.64 -19.96 15.74
CA GLY A 462 -10.21 -20.93 14.79
C GLY A 462 -9.44 -21.15 13.49
N GLY A 463 -9.57 -22.34 12.90
CA GLY A 463 -8.96 -22.66 11.59
C GLY A 463 -7.42 -22.67 11.54
N ASN A 464 -6.74 -22.57 12.69
CA ASN A 464 -5.27 -22.64 12.76
C ASN A 464 -4.81 -24.10 12.58
N VAL A 465 -3.84 -24.33 11.68
CA VAL A 465 -3.43 -25.68 11.23
C VAL A 465 -2.78 -26.50 12.35
N GLY A 466 -2.04 -25.85 13.26
CA GLY A 466 -1.47 -26.49 14.45
C GLY A 466 -2.47 -26.71 15.59
N GLY A 467 -3.71 -26.22 15.47
CA GLY A 467 -4.76 -26.30 16.49
C GLY A 467 -5.01 -24.97 17.23
N THR A 468 -5.97 -24.96 18.15
CA THR A 468 -6.42 -23.74 18.83
C THR A 468 -5.43 -23.22 19.87
N ALA A 469 -5.26 -23.90 21.00
CA ALA A 469 -4.37 -23.44 22.08
C ALA A 469 -3.68 -24.55 22.88
N VAL A 470 -2.46 -24.26 23.35
CA VAL A 470 -1.70 -25.08 24.31
C VAL A 470 -1.17 -24.18 25.43
N GLY A 471 -1.28 -24.62 26.68
CA GLY A 471 -0.75 -23.88 27.82
C GLY A 471 -0.47 -24.75 29.04
N ASN A 472 0.80 -24.81 29.46
CA ASN A 472 1.24 -25.65 30.58
C ASN A 472 1.38 -24.90 31.93
N GLY A 473 1.32 -23.57 31.92
CA GLY A 473 1.50 -22.75 33.12
C GLY A 473 0.25 -22.65 33.99
N ALA A 474 0.48 -22.54 35.31
CA ALA A 474 -0.58 -22.48 36.31
C ALA A 474 -1.26 -21.10 36.40
N ARG A 475 -2.50 -21.10 36.91
CA ARG A 475 -3.30 -19.90 37.24
C ARG A 475 -3.61 -18.97 36.07
N ASN A 476 -3.50 -19.44 34.82
CA ASN A 476 -4.10 -18.77 33.68
C ASN A 476 -5.63 -18.93 33.73
N VAL A 477 -6.34 -17.85 33.45
CA VAL A 477 -7.80 -17.74 33.52
C VAL A 477 -8.34 -17.61 32.11
N TRP A 478 -9.17 -18.56 31.68
CA TRP A 478 -9.68 -18.64 30.30
C TRP A 478 -11.11 -18.14 30.12
N SER A 479 -11.74 -17.64 31.19
CA SER A 479 -13.08 -17.04 31.16
C SER A 479 -13.25 -15.98 32.25
N VAL A 480 -14.24 -15.11 32.10
CA VAL A 480 -14.84 -14.37 33.23
C VAL A 480 -16.13 -15.06 33.69
N GLU A 481 -16.63 -14.68 34.87
CA GLU A 481 -18.03 -14.91 35.23
C GLU A 481 -18.94 -14.28 34.14
N PRO A 482 -20.00 -14.97 33.67
CA PRO A 482 -20.87 -14.46 32.61
C PRO A 482 -21.45 -13.08 32.91
N VAL A 483 -21.19 -12.11 32.03
CA VAL A 483 -21.69 -10.74 32.12
C VAL A 483 -22.23 -10.28 30.77
N LYS A 484 -23.44 -9.73 30.77
CA LYS A 484 -24.10 -9.23 29.57
C LYS A 484 -23.26 -8.16 28.87
N GLY A 485 -23.03 -8.34 27.58
CA GLY A 485 -22.19 -7.49 26.74
C GLY A 485 -21.81 -8.25 25.47
N GLU A 486 -21.67 -7.53 24.37
CA GLU A 486 -21.32 -8.12 23.08
C GLU A 486 -19.93 -8.76 23.11
N ASN A 487 -19.84 -9.98 22.59
CA ASN A 487 -18.63 -10.79 22.56
C ASN A 487 -18.02 -10.85 21.14
N VAL A 488 -16.82 -11.42 21.01
CA VAL A 488 -16.05 -11.46 19.76
C VAL A 488 -16.69 -12.28 18.62
N VAL A 489 -17.80 -12.97 18.88
CA VAL A 489 -18.61 -13.68 17.88
C VAL A 489 -20.01 -13.08 17.70
N GLY A 490 -20.24 -11.85 18.18
CA GLY A 490 -21.53 -11.14 18.11
C GLY A 490 -22.57 -11.61 19.14
N GLY A 491 -22.21 -12.53 20.04
CA GLY A 491 -23.11 -13.06 21.07
C GLY A 491 -23.35 -12.08 22.23
N PRO A 492 -24.50 -12.16 22.92
CA PRO A 492 -24.93 -11.12 23.88
C PRO A 492 -24.30 -11.18 25.28
N TRP A 493 -23.41 -12.15 25.54
CA TRP A 493 -22.72 -12.33 26.82
C TRP A 493 -21.21 -12.53 26.67
N LEU A 494 -20.45 -11.86 27.54
CA LEU A 494 -19.04 -12.09 27.76
C LEU A 494 -18.84 -13.26 28.74
N GLY A 495 -17.96 -14.19 28.37
CA GLY A 495 -17.60 -15.36 29.20
C GLY A 495 -16.18 -15.82 28.90
N GLY A 496 -16.06 -16.95 28.20
CA GLY A 496 -14.81 -17.55 27.76
C GLY A 496 -14.33 -17.05 26.40
N ASN A 497 -13.78 -17.96 25.59
CA ASN A 497 -13.31 -17.70 24.23
C ASN A 497 -14.08 -18.57 23.22
N TYR A 498 -14.08 -18.17 21.94
CA TYR A 498 -14.54 -19.04 20.86
C TYR A 498 -13.40 -19.96 20.41
N TRP A 499 -13.70 -21.25 20.26
CA TRP A 499 -12.75 -22.29 19.86
C TRP A 499 -13.35 -23.09 18.69
N SER A 500 -12.73 -23.07 17.51
CA SER A 500 -13.30 -23.78 16.33
C SER A 500 -13.31 -25.32 16.44
N ASN A 501 -12.78 -25.88 17.53
CA ASN A 501 -12.82 -27.31 17.84
C ASN A 501 -13.55 -27.61 19.18
N TYR A 502 -14.26 -26.63 19.74
CA TYR A 502 -15.24 -26.89 20.79
C TYR A 502 -16.52 -27.40 20.14
N ASP A 503 -16.93 -28.60 20.53
CA ASP A 503 -18.07 -29.33 19.98
C ASP A 503 -19.19 -29.49 21.02
N GLY A 504 -19.25 -28.59 22.02
CA GLY A 504 -20.33 -28.53 22.99
C GLY A 504 -21.58 -27.82 22.46
N GLU A 505 -22.57 -27.70 23.34
CA GLU A 505 -23.92 -27.20 23.04
C GLU A 505 -24.28 -26.12 24.07
N ASP A 506 -24.91 -25.05 23.59
CA ASP A 506 -25.67 -24.07 24.38
C ASP A 506 -27.09 -24.61 24.58
N LEU A 507 -27.56 -24.73 25.83
CA LEU A 507 -28.85 -25.33 26.18
C LEU A 507 -29.89 -24.31 26.67
N ASP A 508 -29.49 -23.10 27.04
CA ASP A 508 -30.42 -22.05 27.51
C ASP A 508 -30.54 -20.83 26.57
N GLY A 509 -29.67 -20.74 25.57
CA GLY A 509 -29.72 -19.79 24.45
C GLY A 509 -29.00 -18.47 24.73
N ASP A 510 -28.07 -18.43 25.68
CA ASP A 510 -27.30 -17.22 26.00
C ASP A 510 -26.04 -16.99 25.13
N GLY A 511 -25.66 -17.98 24.30
CA GLY A 511 -24.47 -17.93 23.46
C GLY A 511 -23.19 -18.43 24.14
N LEU A 512 -23.30 -19.04 25.32
CA LEU A 512 -22.23 -19.73 26.02
C LEU A 512 -22.48 -21.25 26.03
N GLY A 513 -21.40 -22.03 26.07
CA GLY A 513 -21.47 -23.48 26.04
C GLY A 513 -21.78 -24.09 27.41
N ASP A 514 -22.85 -24.88 27.50
CA ASP A 514 -23.27 -25.60 28.72
C ASP A 514 -22.64 -26.99 28.86
N THR A 515 -22.29 -27.63 27.73
CA THR A 515 -21.82 -29.02 27.71
C THR A 515 -20.33 -29.12 27.37
N LYS A 516 -19.67 -30.22 27.77
CA LYS A 516 -18.22 -30.42 27.58
C LYS A 516 -17.33 -29.33 28.21
N VAL A 517 -17.88 -28.59 29.18
CA VAL A 517 -17.15 -27.61 29.99
C VAL A 517 -16.51 -28.24 31.24
N PRO A 518 -15.37 -27.71 31.73
CA PRO A 518 -14.57 -26.69 31.06
C PRO A 518 -13.83 -27.26 29.84
N TYR A 519 -13.80 -26.49 28.76
CA TYR A 519 -13.01 -26.80 27.59
C TYR A 519 -11.51 -26.71 27.93
N THR A 520 -10.76 -27.74 27.56
CA THR A 520 -9.33 -27.89 27.89
C THR A 520 -8.46 -28.26 26.69
N ASN A 521 -9.01 -28.20 25.47
CA ASN A 521 -8.39 -28.72 24.25
C ASN A 521 -7.77 -30.13 24.44
N GLY A 522 -8.57 -31.08 24.93
CA GLY A 522 -8.10 -32.45 25.22
C GLY A 522 -7.08 -32.57 26.37
N GLY A 523 -7.00 -31.57 27.24
CA GLY A 523 -6.01 -31.48 28.32
C GLY A 523 -4.71 -30.76 27.94
N ALA A 524 -4.63 -30.17 26.74
CA ALA A 524 -3.50 -29.33 26.33
C ALA A 524 -3.50 -27.93 26.97
N ILE A 525 -4.66 -27.49 27.50
CA ILE A 525 -4.80 -26.32 28.36
C ILE A 525 -4.84 -26.80 29.82
N ALA A 526 -3.93 -26.28 30.65
CA ALA A 526 -3.89 -26.58 32.09
C ALA A 526 -5.17 -26.16 32.81
N ALA A 527 -5.55 -26.93 33.84
CA ALA A 527 -6.75 -26.68 34.64
C ALA A 527 -6.75 -25.26 35.27
N PRO A 528 -7.91 -24.57 35.32
CA PRO A 528 -9.26 -25.12 35.16
C PRO A 528 -9.75 -25.27 33.71
N GLY A 529 -9.09 -24.68 32.70
CA GLY A 529 -9.64 -24.56 31.35
C GLY A 529 -10.69 -23.44 31.24
N ASP A 530 -11.49 -23.46 30.17
CA ASP A 530 -12.53 -22.48 29.85
C ASP A 530 -13.93 -23.03 30.19
N PRO A 531 -14.56 -22.61 31.31
CA PRO A 531 -15.90 -23.03 31.70
C PRO A 531 -17.04 -22.34 30.94
N HIS A 532 -16.78 -21.32 30.11
CA HIS A 532 -17.82 -20.59 29.36
C HIS A 532 -17.44 -20.37 27.88
N PRO A 533 -17.10 -21.43 27.10
CA PRO A 533 -16.78 -21.29 25.69
C PRO A 533 -17.87 -20.54 24.93
N LEU A 534 -17.50 -19.65 24.03
CA LEU A 534 -18.49 -18.93 23.21
C LEU A 534 -19.04 -19.87 22.14
N VAL A 535 -20.37 -19.91 22.01
CA VAL A 535 -21.10 -20.70 21.00
C VAL A 535 -21.74 -19.74 20.01
N GLY A 536 -21.54 -20.02 18.72
CA GLY A 536 -22.06 -19.24 17.62
C GLY A 536 -21.44 -19.71 16.30
N ASP A 537 -21.93 -19.13 15.21
CA ASP A 537 -21.35 -19.27 13.87
C ASP A 537 -20.70 -17.93 13.49
N PRO A 538 -19.54 -17.57 14.09
CA PRO A 538 -18.88 -16.32 13.73
C PRO A 538 -18.50 -16.35 12.26
N ASN A 539 -18.66 -15.23 11.57
CA ASN A 539 -18.22 -15.12 10.19
C ASN A 539 -16.68 -15.14 10.10
N ILE A 540 -16.12 -16.35 10.07
CA ILE A 540 -14.70 -16.61 9.86
C ILE A 540 -14.28 -16.43 8.40
N GLU A 541 -15.24 -16.28 7.48
CA GLU A 541 -15.02 -16.04 6.05
C GLU A 541 -14.77 -14.53 5.76
N GLU A 542 -15.26 -13.61 6.60
CA GLU A 542 -15.08 -12.15 6.48
C GLU A 542 -13.71 -11.61 6.93
N LEU A 543 -12.83 -12.45 7.48
CA LEU A 543 -11.63 -11.97 8.19
C LEU A 543 -10.36 -11.88 7.31
N THR A 544 -10.46 -12.27 6.04
CA THR A 544 -9.37 -12.24 5.03
C THR A 544 -9.06 -10.86 4.43
N ASN A 545 -9.46 -9.73 5.04
CA ASN A 545 -9.16 -8.40 4.47
C ASN A 545 -8.20 -7.51 5.30
N PRO A 546 -6.94 -7.31 4.86
CA PRO A 546 -6.15 -6.12 5.16
C PRO A 546 -6.50 -4.99 4.18
N ARG A 547 -7.55 -4.21 4.51
CA ARG A 547 -8.06 -3.01 3.80
C ARG A 547 -7.60 -2.87 2.34
N THR A 548 -8.23 -3.63 1.45
CA THR A 548 -8.46 -3.19 0.05
C THR A 548 -9.82 -3.71 -0.36
N LEU A 549 -10.54 -2.90 -1.15
CA LEU A 549 -12.00 -2.87 -1.21
C LEU A 549 -12.63 -2.45 0.13
N CYS A 550 -13.48 -1.43 0.04
CA CYS A 550 -14.48 -1.09 1.05
C CYS A 550 -15.41 -2.29 1.25
N GLU A 551 -16.23 -2.27 2.30
CA GLU A 551 -17.22 -3.32 2.55
C GLU A 551 -18.15 -3.42 1.32
N ARG A 552 -17.91 -4.45 0.50
CA ARG A 552 -18.72 -4.83 -0.66
C ARG A 552 -19.31 -6.19 -0.35
N ALA A 553 -20.61 -6.34 -0.56
CA ALA A 553 -21.33 -7.57 -0.28
C ALA A 553 -21.75 -8.25 -1.58
N TRP A 554 -21.68 -9.58 -1.59
CA TRP A 554 -22.20 -10.36 -2.70
C TRP A 554 -23.72 -10.50 -2.60
N LYS A 555 -24.42 -10.00 -3.62
CA LYS A 555 -25.86 -10.20 -3.82
C LYS A 555 -26.08 -11.32 -4.81
N ASP A 556 -26.66 -12.43 -4.35
CA ASP A 556 -27.14 -13.50 -5.22
C ASP A 556 -28.35 -13.00 -6.05
N LEU A 557 -28.25 -13.08 -7.37
CA LEU A 557 -29.32 -12.72 -8.31
C LEU A 557 -30.14 -13.94 -8.74
N GLY A 558 -29.71 -15.14 -8.31
CA GLY A 558 -30.34 -16.44 -8.55
C GLY A 558 -29.96 -17.07 -9.88
N ARG A 559 -30.56 -18.24 -10.14
CA ARG A 559 -30.24 -19.09 -11.30
C ARG A 559 -30.36 -18.36 -12.64
N ASN A 560 -29.35 -18.54 -13.48
CA ASN A 560 -29.26 -17.97 -14.83
C ASN A 560 -30.52 -18.27 -15.65
N THR A 561 -31.24 -17.22 -16.07
CA THR A 561 -32.57 -17.35 -16.69
C THR A 561 -32.74 -16.38 -17.86
N ARG A 562 -33.27 -16.87 -18.99
CA ARG A 562 -33.57 -16.02 -20.18
C ARG A 562 -34.81 -15.15 -19.96
N THR A 563 -34.97 -14.09 -20.74
CA THR A 563 -36.17 -13.21 -20.71
C THR A 563 -37.51 -13.94 -20.84
N ASN A 564 -37.55 -15.12 -21.48
CA ASN A 564 -38.75 -15.96 -21.57
C ASN A 564 -39.02 -16.83 -20.32
N GLY A 565 -38.25 -16.67 -19.24
CA GLY A 565 -38.34 -17.45 -18.00
C GLY A 565 -37.66 -18.82 -18.04
N THR A 566 -36.98 -19.20 -19.13
CA THR A 566 -36.31 -20.51 -19.23
C THR A 566 -34.92 -20.46 -18.60
N PRO A 567 -34.62 -21.27 -17.57
CA PRO A 567 -33.30 -21.34 -16.98
C PRO A 567 -32.27 -21.96 -17.93
N PHE A 568 -31.00 -21.70 -17.67
CA PHE A 568 -29.86 -22.42 -18.25
C PHE A 568 -28.73 -22.56 -17.22
N ASP A 569 -27.73 -23.35 -17.58
CA ASP A 569 -26.49 -23.49 -16.85
C ASP A 569 -25.35 -23.09 -17.81
N THR A 570 -24.27 -22.47 -17.33
CA THR A 570 -23.04 -22.29 -18.09
C THR A 570 -22.18 -23.57 -18.07
N SER A 571 -20.99 -23.50 -18.64
CA SER A 571 -20.08 -24.64 -18.87
C SER A 571 -18.68 -24.12 -19.24
N ASN A 572 -17.65 -24.96 -19.16
CA ASN A 572 -16.25 -24.62 -19.47
C ASN A 572 -16.09 -23.77 -20.74
N GLY A 573 -15.25 -22.73 -20.66
CA GLY A 573 -15.06 -21.75 -21.73
C GLY A 573 -16.23 -20.77 -21.92
N THR A 574 -17.05 -20.55 -20.88
CA THR A 574 -18.04 -19.46 -20.89
C THR A 574 -17.37 -18.21 -20.34
N HIS A 575 -17.49 -17.09 -21.05
CA HIS A 575 -16.84 -15.83 -20.67
C HIS A 575 -17.86 -14.70 -20.68
N PHE A 576 -17.70 -13.81 -19.70
CA PHE A 576 -18.31 -12.49 -19.76
C PHE A 576 -17.48 -11.55 -20.65
N ALA A 577 -18.08 -10.43 -21.02
CA ALA A 577 -17.42 -9.26 -21.57
C ALA A 577 -18.24 -8.01 -21.21
N THR A 578 -17.60 -6.85 -21.14
CA THR A 578 -18.25 -5.55 -20.93
C THR A 578 -17.83 -4.54 -22.00
N ASP A 579 -18.70 -3.59 -22.34
CA ASP A 579 -18.36 -2.38 -23.09
C ASP A 579 -18.15 -1.15 -22.17
N ASP A 580 -17.76 -1.42 -20.93
CA ASP A 580 -17.79 -0.55 -19.74
C ASP A 580 -19.23 -0.21 -19.24
N SER A 581 -20.29 -0.39 -20.05
CA SER A 581 -21.69 -0.04 -19.70
C SER A 581 -22.66 -1.22 -19.52
N GLU A 582 -22.53 -2.27 -20.34
CA GLU A 582 -23.43 -3.42 -20.38
C GLU A 582 -22.67 -4.75 -20.29
N LEU A 583 -23.24 -5.70 -19.55
CA LEU A 583 -22.67 -7.04 -19.39
C LEU A 583 -23.16 -8.01 -20.48
N TYR A 584 -22.23 -8.64 -21.16
CA TYR A 584 -22.46 -9.64 -22.20
C TYR A 584 -21.88 -11.00 -21.80
N LEU A 585 -22.49 -12.08 -22.30
CA LEU A 585 -22.14 -13.46 -21.99
C LEU A 585 -22.04 -14.27 -23.28
N LEU A 586 -20.85 -14.81 -23.56
CA LEU A 586 -20.63 -15.79 -24.63
C LEU A 586 -20.63 -17.20 -24.03
N ARG A 587 -21.64 -18.01 -24.39
CA ARG A 587 -21.75 -19.39 -23.90
C ARG A 587 -20.90 -20.36 -24.72
N SER A 588 -20.23 -21.30 -24.04
CA SER A 588 -19.54 -22.43 -24.68
C SER A 588 -20.25 -23.78 -24.45
N ALA A 589 -19.49 -24.90 -24.39
CA ALA A 589 -19.90 -26.28 -24.60
C ALA A 589 -20.67 -26.53 -25.91
N ASN A 590 -20.09 -26.15 -27.05
CA ASN A 590 -20.71 -26.27 -28.38
C ASN A 590 -22.01 -25.45 -28.53
N SER A 591 -22.09 -24.30 -27.85
CA SER A 591 -23.16 -23.31 -28.01
C SER A 591 -22.79 -22.23 -29.04
N THR A 592 -23.80 -21.58 -29.61
CA THR A 592 -23.66 -20.34 -30.40
C THR A 592 -24.34 -19.14 -29.73
N GLU A 593 -24.84 -19.30 -28.49
CA GLU A 593 -25.56 -18.24 -27.77
C GLU A 593 -24.61 -17.13 -27.32
N PHE A 594 -24.90 -15.90 -27.77
CA PHE A 594 -24.39 -14.66 -27.20
C PHE A 594 -25.56 -13.90 -26.58
N LEU A 595 -25.43 -13.50 -25.32
CA LEU A 595 -26.52 -12.98 -24.50
C LEU A 595 -26.10 -11.65 -23.84
N ARG A 596 -27.03 -10.70 -23.69
CA ARG A 596 -26.87 -9.51 -22.83
C ARG A 596 -27.56 -9.77 -21.50
N PHE A 597 -26.96 -9.38 -20.39
CA PHE A 597 -27.58 -9.43 -19.08
C PHE A 597 -28.35 -8.13 -18.80
N ASP A 598 -29.61 -8.26 -18.36
CA ASP A 598 -30.40 -7.15 -17.83
C ASP A 598 -30.43 -7.22 -16.29
N PRO A 599 -29.69 -6.32 -15.59
CA PRO A 599 -29.63 -6.30 -14.13
C PRO A 599 -30.92 -5.80 -13.47
N GLN A 600 -31.87 -5.19 -14.21
CA GLN A 600 -33.16 -4.77 -13.64
C GLN A 600 -34.13 -5.94 -13.46
N THR A 601 -34.04 -6.96 -14.33
CA THR A 601 -34.93 -8.12 -14.31
C THR A 601 -34.24 -9.43 -13.92
N ASN A 602 -32.92 -9.42 -13.76
CA ASN A 602 -32.06 -10.61 -13.62
C ASN A 602 -32.33 -11.63 -14.75
N ARG A 603 -32.31 -11.14 -16.01
CA ARG A 603 -32.59 -11.95 -17.20
C ARG A 603 -31.54 -11.78 -18.28
N TYR A 604 -31.32 -12.86 -19.03
CA TYR A 604 -30.48 -12.86 -20.22
C TYR A 604 -31.30 -12.69 -21.50
N GLU A 605 -30.96 -11.66 -22.28
CA GLU A 605 -31.53 -11.33 -23.58
C GLU A 605 -30.69 -11.95 -24.72
N PRO A 606 -31.29 -12.71 -25.65
CA PRO A 606 -30.53 -13.27 -26.76
C PRO A 606 -30.16 -12.20 -27.81
N LYS A 607 -28.87 -12.10 -28.13
CA LYS A 607 -28.35 -11.37 -29.30
C LYS A 607 -28.18 -12.33 -30.48
N ALA A 608 -27.65 -11.84 -31.61
CA ALA A 608 -27.39 -12.69 -32.76
C ALA A 608 -26.37 -13.78 -32.42
N PRO A 609 -26.61 -15.04 -32.83
CA PRO A 609 -25.69 -16.14 -32.52
C PRO A 609 -24.40 -16.05 -33.33
N ILE A 610 -23.29 -16.45 -32.73
CA ILE A 610 -22.01 -16.59 -33.44
C ILE A 610 -22.10 -17.67 -34.53
N SER A 611 -21.40 -17.48 -35.65
CA SER A 611 -21.62 -18.26 -36.88
C SER A 611 -21.23 -19.74 -36.81
N GLU A 612 -20.44 -20.14 -35.80
CA GLU A 612 -20.18 -21.54 -35.49
C GLU A 612 -20.06 -21.73 -33.96
N PRO A 613 -20.30 -22.94 -33.42
CA PRO A 613 -20.28 -23.14 -31.98
C PRO A 613 -18.92 -22.86 -31.33
N VAL A 614 -18.89 -22.33 -30.11
CA VAL A 614 -17.67 -22.21 -29.30
C VAL A 614 -17.32 -23.58 -28.71
N TRP A 615 -16.03 -23.97 -28.75
CA TRP A 615 -15.51 -25.20 -28.14
C TRP A 615 -15.00 -24.96 -26.72
N ASP A 616 -14.54 -26.00 -26.02
CA ASP A 616 -13.95 -25.85 -24.69
C ASP A 616 -12.77 -24.85 -24.75
N GLY A 617 -12.91 -23.73 -24.04
CA GLY A 617 -12.02 -22.56 -24.08
C GLY A 617 -12.25 -21.60 -25.26
N GLY A 618 -11.58 -20.46 -25.19
CA GLY A 618 -11.91 -19.24 -25.94
C GLY A 618 -11.96 -18.09 -24.95
N ASP A 619 -12.41 -16.92 -25.40
CA ASP A 619 -12.55 -15.70 -24.61
C ASP A 619 -13.27 -14.62 -25.46
N VAL A 620 -13.82 -13.57 -24.84
CA VAL A 620 -14.45 -12.44 -25.51
C VAL A 620 -14.11 -11.11 -24.83
N GLN A 621 -13.70 -10.12 -25.63
CA GLN A 621 -13.31 -8.79 -25.14
C GLN A 621 -13.85 -7.67 -26.03
N PHE A 622 -14.23 -6.53 -25.44
CA PHE A 622 -14.68 -5.36 -26.19
C PHE A 622 -13.50 -4.51 -26.67
N ALA A 623 -13.42 -4.28 -27.97
CA ALA A 623 -12.33 -3.54 -28.60
C ALA A 623 -12.83 -2.76 -29.82
N ASP A 624 -12.45 -1.49 -29.93
CA ASP A 624 -12.71 -0.65 -31.12
C ASP A 624 -14.21 -0.62 -31.55
N GLY A 625 -15.12 -0.66 -30.57
CA GLY A 625 -16.57 -0.67 -30.78
C GLY A 625 -17.20 -2.05 -31.06
N LEU A 626 -16.44 -3.14 -30.95
CA LEU A 626 -16.88 -4.51 -31.29
C LEU A 626 -16.49 -5.50 -30.20
N PHE A 627 -17.29 -6.54 -29.99
CA PHE A 627 -16.88 -7.68 -29.15
C PHE A 627 -16.11 -8.69 -29.99
N PHE A 628 -14.82 -8.88 -29.72
CA PHE A 628 -13.98 -9.87 -30.40
C PHE A 628 -13.99 -11.17 -29.60
N ALA A 629 -14.08 -12.32 -30.29
CA ALA A 629 -14.15 -13.63 -29.64
C ALA A 629 -13.25 -14.68 -30.30
N THR A 630 -12.48 -15.40 -29.49
CA THR A 630 -11.81 -16.67 -29.86
C THR A 630 -12.79 -17.83 -29.59
N VAL A 631 -12.70 -18.92 -30.35
CA VAL A 631 -13.78 -19.96 -30.39
C VAL A 631 -13.33 -21.40 -30.16
N GLY A 632 -12.19 -21.58 -29.50
CA GLY A 632 -11.66 -22.88 -29.11
C GLY A 632 -10.13 -22.88 -29.09
N VAL A 633 -9.53 -23.86 -28.40
CA VAL A 633 -8.09 -23.83 -28.05
C VAL A 633 -7.20 -24.81 -28.81
N GLN A 634 -7.74 -25.54 -29.79
CA GLN A 634 -7.03 -26.62 -30.51
C GLN A 634 -7.35 -26.71 -32.02
N PHE A 635 -6.46 -27.38 -32.75
CA PHE A 635 -6.67 -27.86 -34.12
C PHE A 635 -5.91 -29.17 -34.40
N ASP A 636 -6.30 -29.91 -35.44
CA ASP A 636 -5.53 -31.06 -35.90
C ASP A 636 -4.15 -30.63 -36.41
N ARG A 637 -3.09 -31.15 -35.79
CA ARG A 637 -1.69 -30.78 -36.07
C ARG A 637 -1.16 -31.19 -37.45
N ASN A 638 -1.92 -31.96 -38.24
CA ASN A 638 -1.50 -32.43 -39.56
C ASN A 638 -2.15 -31.66 -40.71
N SER A 639 -3.37 -31.16 -40.49
CA SER A 639 -4.21 -30.50 -41.49
C SER A 639 -4.50 -29.04 -41.19
N GLY A 640 -4.28 -28.58 -39.95
CA GLY A 640 -4.71 -27.26 -39.49
C GLY A 640 -6.23 -27.13 -39.31
N ALA A 641 -6.98 -28.23 -39.45
CA ALA A 641 -8.43 -28.21 -39.31
C ALA A 641 -8.82 -28.13 -37.82
N GLY A 642 -9.52 -27.06 -37.44
CA GLY A 642 -10.00 -26.85 -36.08
C GLY A 642 -10.53 -25.44 -35.88
N LYS A 643 -10.60 -25.01 -34.62
CA LYS A 643 -11.12 -23.69 -34.22
C LYS A 643 -10.08 -22.80 -33.54
N GLY A 644 -8.99 -23.39 -33.05
CA GLY A 644 -7.87 -22.73 -32.36
C GLY A 644 -7.53 -21.32 -32.85
N SER A 645 -7.33 -21.19 -34.16
CA SER A 645 -6.84 -19.96 -34.79
C SER A 645 -7.93 -19.00 -35.25
N LYS A 646 -9.21 -19.26 -34.97
CA LYS A 646 -10.32 -18.44 -35.49
C LYS A 646 -10.64 -17.31 -34.54
N LEU A 647 -10.79 -16.12 -35.11
CA LEU A 647 -11.23 -14.91 -34.44
C LEU A 647 -12.52 -14.42 -35.09
N TYR A 648 -13.47 -14.00 -34.28
CA TYR A 648 -14.74 -13.40 -34.69
C TYR A 648 -14.89 -12.01 -34.08
N ALA A 649 -15.75 -11.19 -34.67
CA ALA A 649 -16.17 -9.93 -34.08
C ALA A 649 -17.69 -9.75 -34.21
N TYR A 650 -18.31 -9.22 -33.17
CA TYR A 650 -19.71 -8.85 -33.08
C TYR A 650 -19.88 -7.35 -33.01
N ASP A 651 -20.76 -6.84 -33.85
CA ASP A 651 -21.19 -5.44 -33.89
C ASP A 651 -22.48 -5.30 -33.06
N PRO A 652 -22.45 -4.57 -31.91
CA PRO A 652 -23.61 -4.40 -31.04
C PRO A 652 -24.71 -3.53 -31.66
N ASP A 653 -24.35 -2.53 -32.48
CA ASP A 653 -25.29 -1.64 -33.17
C ASP A 653 -26.03 -2.37 -34.29
N ALA A 654 -25.31 -3.17 -35.08
CA ALA A 654 -25.88 -3.98 -36.15
C ALA A 654 -26.52 -5.29 -35.64
N ASN A 655 -26.15 -5.75 -34.45
CA ASN A 655 -26.48 -7.06 -33.89
C ASN A 655 -26.08 -8.19 -34.87
N THR A 656 -24.81 -8.22 -35.30
CA THR A 656 -24.29 -9.22 -36.26
C THR A 656 -22.85 -9.64 -35.97
N TRP A 657 -22.56 -10.91 -36.23
CA TRP A 657 -21.20 -11.48 -36.21
C TRP A 657 -20.57 -11.53 -37.60
N PHE A 658 -19.24 -11.37 -37.66
CA PHE A 658 -18.42 -11.65 -38.84
C PHE A 658 -17.05 -12.23 -38.47
N ALA A 659 -16.50 -13.03 -39.38
CA ALA A 659 -15.17 -13.63 -39.21
C ALA A 659 -14.06 -12.60 -39.41
N ARG A 660 -12.98 -12.74 -38.63
CA ARG A 660 -11.73 -11.98 -38.73
C ARG A 660 -10.59 -12.84 -39.28
N THR A 661 -9.47 -12.22 -39.59
CA THR A 661 -8.26 -12.89 -40.06
C THR A 661 -7.75 -13.90 -39.03
N PRO A 662 -7.68 -15.21 -39.36
CA PRO A 662 -7.19 -16.23 -38.44
C PRO A 662 -5.76 -15.98 -37.97
N THR A 663 -5.44 -16.44 -36.77
CA THR A 663 -4.12 -16.26 -36.15
C THR A 663 -3.04 -17.04 -36.87
N THR A 664 -2.14 -16.30 -37.52
CA THR A 664 -0.96 -16.85 -38.20
C THR A 664 0.31 -16.13 -37.77
N ILE A 665 1.28 -16.88 -37.25
CA ILE A 665 2.63 -16.38 -36.97
C ILE A 665 3.61 -17.10 -37.91
N ASN A 666 4.39 -16.35 -38.70
CA ASN A 666 5.32 -16.92 -39.70
C ASN A 666 4.66 -17.96 -40.64
N ASP A 667 3.46 -17.64 -41.14
CA ASP A 667 2.60 -18.52 -41.97
C ASP A 667 2.15 -19.83 -41.30
N GLN A 668 2.30 -19.98 -39.97
CA GLN A 668 1.82 -21.12 -39.19
C GLN A 668 0.57 -20.74 -38.39
N LEU A 669 -0.45 -21.60 -38.42
CA LEU A 669 -1.63 -21.43 -37.56
C LEU A 669 -1.24 -21.60 -36.09
N VAL A 670 -1.76 -20.71 -35.25
CA VAL A 670 -1.62 -20.74 -33.79
C VAL A 670 -2.99 -20.71 -33.16
N ALA A 671 -3.19 -21.50 -32.10
CA ALA A 671 -4.40 -21.48 -31.32
C ALA A 671 -4.30 -20.47 -30.19
N ASN A 672 -5.38 -19.71 -29.97
CA ASN A 672 -5.51 -18.77 -28.88
C ASN A 672 -6.58 -19.22 -27.90
N GLU A 673 -6.48 -18.67 -26.69
CA GLU A 673 -7.53 -18.76 -25.67
C GLU A 673 -7.89 -17.33 -25.28
N ALA A 674 -7.40 -16.85 -24.14
CA ALA A 674 -7.62 -15.48 -23.70
C ALA A 674 -6.99 -14.41 -24.59
N ILE A 675 -7.67 -13.27 -24.61
CA ILE A 675 -7.35 -12.04 -25.31
C ILE A 675 -7.46 -10.86 -24.33
N ALA A 676 -6.58 -9.85 -24.47
CA ALA A 676 -6.61 -8.64 -23.64
C ALA A 676 -6.58 -7.39 -24.54
N TYR A 677 -7.42 -6.39 -24.27
CA TYR A 677 -7.53 -5.19 -25.11
C TYR A 677 -6.75 -3.98 -24.56
N ASP A 678 -5.62 -3.70 -25.20
CA ASP A 678 -4.87 -2.45 -25.04
C ASP A 678 -5.63 -1.30 -25.73
N ARG A 679 -6.45 -0.62 -24.91
CA ARG A 679 -7.24 0.55 -25.28
C ARG A 679 -6.40 1.78 -25.66
N ASP A 680 -5.13 1.86 -25.25
CA ASP A 680 -4.25 3.01 -25.53
C ASP A 680 -3.66 2.96 -26.95
N ASN A 681 -3.32 1.76 -27.44
CA ASN A 681 -2.73 1.56 -28.77
C ASN A 681 -3.68 0.91 -29.78
N ASN A 682 -4.92 0.59 -29.37
CA ASN A 682 -5.91 -0.20 -30.11
C ASN A 682 -5.30 -1.53 -30.61
N ARG A 683 -5.01 -2.42 -29.66
CA ARG A 683 -4.43 -3.75 -29.93
C ARG A 683 -5.08 -4.81 -29.06
N ILE A 684 -5.26 -5.99 -29.62
CA ILE A 684 -5.61 -7.18 -28.86
C ILE A 684 -4.34 -8.04 -28.71
N TYR A 685 -4.06 -8.46 -27.48
CA TYR A 685 -2.97 -9.36 -27.15
C TYR A 685 -3.54 -10.74 -26.81
N ALA A 686 -3.22 -11.76 -27.60
CA ALA A 686 -3.80 -13.09 -27.48
C ALA A 686 -2.78 -14.11 -26.97
N THR A 687 -3.14 -14.89 -25.95
CA THR A 687 -2.35 -16.03 -25.46
C THR A 687 -2.17 -17.07 -26.57
N MET A 688 -1.02 -17.76 -26.63
CA MET A 688 -0.74 -18.78 -27.66
C MET A 688 -0.62 -20.17 -27.02
N VAL A 689 -1.63 -21.02 -27.22
CA VAL A 689 -1.79 -22.27 -26.45
C VAL A 689 -1.46 -23.54 -27.26
N GLU A 690 -1.57 -23.50 -28.59
CA GLU A 690 -1.14 -24.59 -29.49
C GLU A 690 -0.58 -24.04 -30.82
N VAL A 691 0.36 -24.74 -31.47
CA VAL A 691 1.00 -24.32 -32.73
C VAL A 691 1.07 -25.48 -33.72
N LEU A 692 0.75 -25.22 -34.99
CA LEU A 692 0.63 -26.26 -36.03
C LEU A 692 1.96 -26.94 -36.39
N PHE A 693 3.09 -26.21 -36.36
CA PHE A 693 4.39 -26.76 -36.70
C PHE A 693 5.48 -26.20 -35.79
N VAL A 694 6.39 -27.05 -35.30
CA VAL A 694 7.39 -26.66 -34.28
C VAL A 694 8.59 -25.96 -34.93
N GLY A 695 8.37 -24.74 -35.44
CA GLY A 695 9.41 -23.88 -36.00
C GLY A 695 10.13 -23.04 -34.93
N ASP A 696 9.37 -22.45 -34.01
CA ASP A 696 9.86 -21.72 -32.84
C ASP A 696 9.20 -22.29 -31.57
N PRO A 697 9.93 -23.02 -30.71
CA PRO A 697 9.37 -23.59 -29.49
C PRO A 697 9.02 -22.55 -28.43
N SER A 698 9.43 -21.28 -28.59
CA SER A 698 9.09 -20.20 -27.65
C SER A 698 7.73 -19.55 -27.91
N LEU A 699 7.00 -19.92 -28.97
CA LEU A 699 5.70 -19.32 -29.30
C LEU A 699 4.67 -19.45 -28.18
N LYS A 700 4.62 -20.58 -27.47
CA LYS A 700 3.71 -20.76 -26.32
C LYS A 700 4.04 -19.87 -25.12
N ARG A 701 5.13 -19.09 -25.16
CA ARG A 701 5.55 -18.15 -24.11
C ARG A 701 5.36 -16.69 -24.51
N LYS A 702 4.66 -16.43 -25.61
CA LYS A 702 4.50 -15.10 -26.20
C LYS A 702 3.01 -14.78 -26.35
N LEU A 703 2.67 -13.51 -26.49
CA LEU A 703 1.35 -13.06 -26.93
C LEU A 703 1.39 -12.73 -28.42
N ALA A 704 0.37 -13.16 -29.15
CA ALA A 704 0.15 -12.73 -30.53
C ALA A 704 -0.55 -11.37 -30.52
N ILE A 705 -0.12 -10.44 -31.37
CA ILE A 705 -0.61 -9.05 -31.36
C ILE A 705 -1.49 -8.82 -32.57
N TYR A 706 -2.76 -8.45 -32.37
CA TYR A 706 -3.74 -8.14 -33.40
C TYR A 706 -4.16 -6.67 -33.35
N ASN A 707 -4.52 -6.09 -34.48
CA ASN A 707 -5.06 -4.73 -34.56
C ASN A 707 -6.50 -4.75 -35.13
N PRO A 708 -7.52 -4.48 -34.28
CA PRO A 708 -8.93 -4.44 -34.65
C PRO A 708 -9.23 -3.65 -35.93
N GLY A 709 -8.89 -2.36 -35.96
CA GLY A 709 -9.18 -1.46 -37.09
C GLY A 709 -8.46 -1.78 -38.42
N ARG A 710 -7.55 -2.76 -38.46
CA ARG A 710 -6.87 -3.22 -39.70
C ARG A 710 -7.16 -4.67 -40.07
N ASP A 711 -7.88 -5.41 -39.21
CA ASP A 711 -8.08 -6.85 -39.34
C ASP A 711 -6.76 -7.61 -39.62
N LYS A 712 -5.77 -7.40 -38.74
CA LYS A 712 -4.41 -7.90 -39.00
C LYS A 712 -3.59 -8.20 -37.75
N TRP A 713 -2.99 -9.39 -37.74
CA TRP A 713 -1.89 -9.76 -36.85
C TRP A 713 -0.61 -9.01 -37.19
N LEU A 714 -0.05 -8.31 -36.19
CA LEU A 714 1.12 -7.46 -36.29
C LEU A 714 2.43 -8.20 -36.00
N GLY A 715 2.39 -9.25 -35.17
CA GLY A 715 3.56 -10.00 -34.74
C GLY A 715 3.32 -10.72 -33.40
N VAL A 716 4.41 -10.93 -32.66
CA VAL A 716 4.41 -11.53 -31.31
C VAL A 716 5.33 -10.71 -30.39
N THR A 717 5.08 -10.79 -29.09
CA THR A 717 5.94 -10.21 -28.03
C THR A 717 7.29 -10.92 -27.89
N THR A 718 8.18 -10.38 -27.04
CA THR A 718 9.21 -11.22 -26.39
C THR A 718 8.59 -12.39 -25.64
N ALA A 719 9.41 -13.41 -25.35
CA ALA A 719 8.98 -14.60 -24.61
C ALA A 719 9.05 -14.36 -23.10
N ALA A 720 7.97 -14.74 -22.40
CA ALA A 720 7.95 -14.98 -20.98
C ALA A 720 8.87 -16.16 -20.60
N ASP A 721 9.12 -16.30 -19.29
CA ASP A 721 9.84 -17.45 -18.76
C ASP A 721 9.09 -18.77 -19.02
N ASP A 722 7.75 -18.73 -19.02
CA ASP A 722 6.90 -19.91 -18.92
C ASP A 722 5.87 -20.02 -20.06
N GLU A 723 5.37 -21.23 -20.30
CA GLU A 723 4.36 -21.51 -21.33
C GLU A 723 2.93 -21.27 -20.85
N PHE A 724 2.13 -20.72 -21.75
CA PHE A 724 0.68 -20.68 -21.70
C PHE A 724 0.10 -21.99 -22.27
N GLY A 725 -1.08 -22.38 -21.79
CA GLY A 725 -1.83 -23.55 -22.25
C GLY A 725 -3.33 -23.38 -21.96
N PRO A 726 -4.19 -24.31 -22.37
CA PRO A 726 -5.63 -24.29 -22.05
C PRO A 726 -5.95 -23.90 -20.59
N ALA A 727 -7.02 -23.13 -20.40
CA ALA A 727 -7.37 -22.32 -19.22
C ALA A 727 -6.40 -21.16 -18.87
N SER A 728 -5.73 -20.56 -19.87
CA SER A 728 -5.02 -19.28 -19.68
C SER A 728 -5.96 -18.10 -19.82
N GLU A 729 -5.85 -17.15 -18.89
CA GLU A 729 -6.63 -15.92 -18.84
C GLU A 729 -5.73 -14.70 -18.98
N ALA A 730 -6.24 -13.61 -19.56
CA ALA A 730 -5.45 -12.39 -19.79
C ALA A 730 -6.31 -11.12 -19.68
N GLU A 731 -5.77 -10.09 -19.02
CA GLU A 731 -6.41 -8.78 -18.94
C GLU A 731 -5.38 -7.66 -19.15
N TYR A 732 -5.82 -6.55 -19.74
CA TYR A 732 -5.04 -5.33 -19.92
C TYR A 732 -5.28 -4.37 -18.75
N LEU A 733 -4.22 -3.78 -18.19
CA LEU A 733 -4.34 -2.70 -17.21
C LEU A 733 -3.09 -1.80 -17.25
N ALA A 734 -3.30 -0.48 -17.27
CA ALA A 734 -2.27 0.55 -17.09
C ALA A 734 -0.98 0.33 -17.93
N GLY A 735 -1.12 0.08 -19.24
CA GLY A 735 0.00 -0.12 -20.16
C GLY A 735 0.63 -1.53 -20.13
N LYS A 736 0.05 -2.47 -19.37
CA LYS A 736 0.56 -3.84 -19.18
C LYS A 736 -0.52 -4.86 -19.51
N VAL A 737 -0.11 -6.06 -19.91
CA VAL A 737 -0.99 -7.24 -20.04
C VAL A 737 -0.64 -8.25 -18.96
N TYR A 738 -1.62 -8.59 -18.14
CA TYR A 738 -1.52 -9.54 -17.04
C TYR A 738 -2.06 -10.89 -17.50
N VAL A 739 -1.30 -11.97 -17.30
CA VAL A 739 -1.65 -13.29 -17.83
C VAL A 739 -1.57 -14.34 -16.73
N TRP A 740 -2.74 -14.91 -16.40
CA TRP A 740 -2.83 -16.15 -15.62
C TRP A 740 -2.61 -17.34 -16.53
N ARG A 741 -1.90 -18.37 -16.04
CA ARG A 741 -1.47 -19.50 -16.86
C ARG A 741 -2.43 -20.68 -16.70
N GLY A 742 -2.90 -21.18 -17.84
CA GLY A 742 -3.53 -22.48 -17.93
C GLY A 742 -2.54 -23.64 -17.96
N LEU A 743 -3.05 -24.85 -17.66
CA LEU A 743 -2.35 -26.15 -17.58
C LEU A 743 -0.97 -26.15 -16.90
N PHE A 744 -0.92 -26.46 -15.60
CA PHE A 744 0.34 -26.68 -14.89
C PHE A 744 0.81 -28.15 -14.99
N ASN A 745 1.83 -28.41 -15.80
CA ASN A 745 2.33 -29.77 -16.05
C ASN A 745 3.31 -30.25 -14.96
N GLY A 746 2.79 -30.39 -13.74
CA GLY A 746 3.49 -30.88 -12.55
C GLY A 746 2.49 -31.08 -11.41
N GLY A 747 2.73 -32.02 -10.50
CA GLY A 747 1.81 -32.25 -9.38
C GLY A 747 1.76 -31.05 -8.43
N ALA A 748 0.75 -30.21 -8.56
CA ALA A 748 0.56 -29.06 -7.69
C ALA A 748 0.04 -29.50 -6.31
N VAL A 749 0.46 -28.77 -5.28
CA VAL A 749 0.01 -28.94 -3.89
C VAL A 749 -0.82 -27.72 -3.52
N ASN A 750 -1.89 -27.93 -2.73
CA ASN A 750 -2.61 -26.84 -2.07
C ASN A 750 -1.61 -25.95 -1.31
N GLY A 751 -1.70 -24.62 -1.46
CA GLY A 751 -0.66 -23.72 -0.96
C GLY A 751 0.64 -23.76 -1.77
N SER A 752 0.55 -23.60 -3.10
CA SER A 752 1.73 -23.34 -3.96
C SER A 752 1.72 -21.92 -4.57
N ASP A 753 2.91 -21.36 -4.79
CA ASP A 753 3.10 -19.99 -5.31
C ASP A 753 2.27 -19.75 -6.58
N SER A 754 1.43 -18.72 -6.50
CA SER A 754 0.49 -18.31 -7.56
C SER A 754 0.60 -16.80 -7.75
N TYR A 755 0.67 -16.38 -9.01
CA TYR A 755 1.04 -15.02 -9.44
C TYR A 755 0.66 -14.84 -10.92
N LEU A 756 0.54 -13.59 -11.37
CA LEU A 756 0.33 -13.25 -12.77
C LEU A 756 1.68 -13.06 -13.47
N ASN A 757 1.79 -13.47 -14.74
CA ASN A 757 2.83 -12.90 -15.61
C ASN A 757 2.41 -11.49 -16.00
N VAL A 758 3.38 -10.59 -16.13
CA VAL A 758 3.12 -9.20 -16.52
C VAL A 758 3.97 -8.86 -17.73
N TYR A 759 3.33 -8.57 -18.85
CA TYR A 759 3.98 -8.06 -20.06
C TYR A 759 3.86 -6.54 -20.09
N ASP A 760 5.00 -5.85 -20.07
CA ASP A 760 5.05 -4.39 -20.22
C ASP A 760 5.12 -4.03 -21.71
N ILE A 761 4.10 -3.31 -22.19
CA ILE A 761 3.95 -2.96 -23.61
C ILE A 761 4.98 -1.91 -24.05
N ALA A 762 5.44 -1.05 -23.13
CA ALA A 762 6.36 0.05 -23.44
C ALA A 762 7.81 -0.44 -23.55
N THR A 763 8.19 -1.45 -22.76
CA THR A 763 9.56 -2.01 -22.77
C THR A 763 9.70 -3.32 -23.57
N ASP A 764 8.60 -3.99 -23.94
CA ASP A 764 8.57 -5.33 -24.55
C ASP A 764 9.30 -6.36 -23.66
N THR A 765 9.02 -6.33 -22.35
CA THR A 765 9.62 -7.23 -21.36
C THR A 765 8.59 -7.89 -20.47
N TRP A 766 8.90 -9.10 -20.01
CA TRP A 766 8.11 -9.82 -19.02
C TRP A 766 8.66 -9.68 -17.61
N SER A 767 7.76 -9.61 -16.65
CA SER A 767 7.99 -9.79 -15.22
C SER A 767 6.88 -10.67 -14.63
N ARG A 768 6.83 -10.77 -13.31
CA ARG A 768 5.79 -11.47 -12.56
C ARG A 768 5.33 -10.53 -11.44
N THR A 769 4.06 -10.58 -11.07
CA THR A 769 3.62 -10.02 -9.79
C THR A 769 4.33 -10.76 -8.65
N PRO A 770 4.41 -10.20 -7.44
CA PRO A 770 4.70 -11.03 -6.28
C PRO A 770 3.57 -12.07 -6.10
N THR A 771 3.80 -13.09 -5.28
CA THR A 771 2.90 -14.23 -5.16
C THR A 771 1.83 -14.00 -4.10
N LEU A 772 0.67 -14.65 -4.23
CA LEU A 772 -0.40 -14.62 -3.22
C LEU A 772 0.12 -14.97 -1.81
N GLN A 773 1.10 -15.86 -1.70
CA GLN A 773 1.70 -16.27 -0.42
C GLN A 773 2.54 -15.16 0.23
N GLN A 774 3.18 -14.30 -0.56
CA GLN A 774 3.93 -13.14 -0.04
C GLN A 774 3.00 -12.10 0.62
N PHE A 775 1.68 -12.22 0.40
CA PHE A 775 0.63 -11.45 1.07
C PHE A 775 -0.19 -12.29 2.05
N GLY A 776 0.24 -13.54 2.34
CA GLY A 776 -0.42 -14.47 3.28
C GLY A 776 -1.75 -15.03 2.80
N ILE A 777 -2.04 -14.89 1.51
CA ILE A 777 -3.26 -15.41 0.91
C ILE A 777 -2.98 -16.85 0.49
N VAL A 778 -3.62 -17.81 1.15
CA VAL A 778 -3.55 -19.22 0.78
C VAL A 778 -4.40 -19.42 -0.49
N PRO A 779 -3.82 -19.83 -1.64
CA PRO A 779 -4.61 -19.99 -2.86
C PRO A 779 -5.51 -21.22 -2.76
N GLY A 780 -6.82 -21.01 -2.82
CA GLY A 780 -7.84 -22.08 -2.94
C GLY A 780 -7.89 -22.73 -4.33
N ILE A 781 -7.18 -22.16 -5.30
CA ILE A 781 -7.24 -22.44 -6.76
C ILE A 781 -6.74 -23.87 -7.14
N ARG A 782 -6.32 -24.73 -6.20
CA ARG A 782 -5.55 -25.96 -6.50
C ARG A 782 -6.01 -27.20 -5.74
N SER A 783 -7.20 -27.70 -6.07
CA SER A 783 -7.59 -29.08 -5.74
C SER A 783 -6.76 -30.11 -6.55
N GLY A 784 -6.62 -31.33 -6.05
CA GLY A 784 -5.53 -32.23 -6.45
C GLY A 784 -5.74 -32.99 -7.77
N ALA A 785 -4.64 -33.15 -8.52
CA ALA A 785 -4.45 -34.13 -9.61
C ALA A 785 -5.32 -34.00 -10.88
N GLN A 786 -6.09 -32.92 -11.05
CA GLN A 786 -6.66 -32.53 -12.33
C GLN A 786 -6.35 -31.06 -12.64
N ASP A 787 -6.43 -30.72 -13.93
CA ASP A 787 -6.08 -29.41 -14.46
C ASP A 787 -6.95 -28.30 -13.86
N ILE A 788 -6.39 -27.09 -13.66
CA ILE A 788 -7.18 -25.92 -13.29
C ILE A 788 -7.90 -25.44 -14.55
N TRP A 789 -9.21 -25.68 -14.65
CA TRP A 789 -10.07 -25.08 -15.66
C TRP A 789 -10.82 -23.89 -15.05
N GLY A 790 -11.04 -22.82 -15.82
CA GLY A 790 -11.85 -21.67 -15.43
C GLY A 790 -11.33 -20.82 -14.26
N PRO A 791 -10.08 -20.32 -14.26
CA PRO A 791 -9.86 -19.00 -13.68
C PRO A 791 -10.62 -17.94 -14.50
N ALA A 792 -10.92 -16.80 -13.90
CA ALA A 792 -11.41 -15.62 -14.62
C ALA A 792 -10.74 -14.35 -14.05
N ILE A 793 -10.50 -13.36 -14.91
CA ILE A 793 -9.83 -12.10 -14.58
C ILE A 793 -10.58 -10.92 -15.24
N THR A 794 -10.64 -9.79 -14.56
CA THR A 794 -11.21 -8.53 -15.06
C THR A 794 -10.57 -7.34 -14.34
N ALA A 795 -10.68 -6.13 -14.88
CA ALA A 795 -10.00 -4.93 -14.39
C ALA A 795 -10.94 -3.77 -14.01
N ASP A 796 -10.77 -3.22 -12.80
CA ASP A 796 -11.16 -1.83 -12.53
C ASP A 796 -10.04 -0.91 -12.99
N HIS A 797 -10.19 -0.41 -14.22
CA HIS A 797 -9.28 0.54 -14.84
C HIS A 797 -9.19 1.89 -14.13
N ALA A 798 -10.25 2.33 -13.43
CA ALA A 798 -10.27 3.62 -12.75
C ALA A 798 -9.46 3.57 -11.45
N ARG A 799 -9.54 2.45 -10.72
CA ARG A 799 -8.82 2.25 -9.44
C ARG A 799 -7.49 1.51 -9.58
N GLY A 800 -7.17 0.97 -10.76
CA GLY A 800 -5.91 0.25 -10.99
C GLY A 800 -5.89 -1.16 -10.38
N LEU A 801 -7.04 -1.82 -10.30
CA LEU A 801 -7.22 -3.12 -9.67
C LEU A 801 -7.51 -4.21 -10.70
N LEU A 802 -6.99 -5.42 -10.46
CA LEU A 802 -7.43 -6.66 -11.13
C LEU A 802 -8.17 -7.52 -10.12
N PHE A 803 -9.31 -8.07 -10.53
CA PHE A 803 -10.01 -9.11 -9.78
C PHE A 803 -9.75 -10.45 -10.46
N VAL A 804 -9.42 -11.47 -9.67
CA VAL A 804 -9.17 -12.83 -10.13
C VAL A 804 -10.00 -13.80 -9.30
N ILE A 805 -10.70 -14.74 -9.93
CA ILE A 805 -11.41 -15.83 -9.26
C ILE A 805 -11.07 -17.17 -9.95
N GLY A 806 -11.47 -18.27 -9.33
CA GLY A 806 -11.71 -19.54 -10.02
C GLY A 806 -10.90 -20.73 -9.51
N GLY A 807 -11.02 -21.82 -10.26
CA GLY A 807 -10.63 -23.17 -9.88
C GLY A 807 -11.76 -23.93 -9.16
N GLU A 808 -12.01 -25.18 -9.54
CA GLU A 808 -13.14 -25.98 -9.05
C GLU A 808 -13.26 -25.98 -7.51
N ALA A 809 -14.40 -25.48 -7.01
CA ALA A 809 -14.75 -25.32 -5.59
C ALA A 809 -14.03 -24.17 -4.82
N ASN A 810 -13.45 -23.18 -5.51
CA ASN A 810 -12.86 -21.99 -4.90
C ASN A 810 -13.76 -20.73 -5.02
N ARG A 811 -14.30 -20.27 -3.89
CA ARG A 811 -15.02 -18.99 -3.78
C ARG A 811 -14.13 -17.75 -3.58
N GLN A 812 -12.84 -17.92 -3.29
CA GLN A 812 -12.00 -16.77 -2.93
C GLN A 812 -11.71 -15.90 -4.16
N VAL A 813 -12.16 -14.64 -4.09
CA VAL A 813 -11.76 -13.55 -4.99
C VAL A 813 -10.40 -13.02 -4.53
N TYR A 814 -9.45 -12.92 -5.45
CA TYR A 814 -8.14 -12.30 -5.23
C TYR A 814 -8.13 -10.94 -5.93
N VAL A 815 -7.59 -9.93 -5.26
CA VAL A 815 -7.53 -8.56 -5.80
C VAL A 815 -6.06 -8.17 -5.87
N TYR A 816 -5.61 -7.74 -7.05
CA TYR A 816 -4.26 -7.22 -7.25
C TYR A 816 -4.31 -5.72 -7.51
N ASP A 817 -3.70 -4.95 -6.62
CA ASP A 817 -3.43 -3.53 -6.82
C ASP A 817 -2.17 -3.38 -7.69
N ALA A 818 -2.34 -2.89 -8.91
CA ALA A 818 -1.26 -2.75 -9.87
C ALA A 818 -0.31 -1.58 -9.58
N ALA A 819 -0.72 -0.61 -8.76
CA ALA A 819 0.09 0.55 -8.38
C ALA A 819 0.94 0.27 -7.13
N ASN A 820 0.40 -0.46 -6.15
CA ASN A 820 1.12 -0.91 -4.95
C ASN A 820 1.81 -2.27 -5.11
N GLU A 821 1.63 -2.93 -6.26
CA GLU A 821 2.07 -4.30 -6.57
C GLU A 821 1.66 -5.33 -5.49
N SER A 822 0.47 -5.15 -4.91
CA SER A 822 0.03 -5.91 -3.73
C SER A 822 -1.21 -6.76 -3.98
N TRP A 823 -1.22 -7.97 -3.42
CA TRP A 823 -2.41 -8.82 -3.38
C TRP A 823 -3.20 -8.66 -2.10
N SER A 824 -4.51 -8.79 -2.21
CA SER A 824 -5.45 -8.98 -1.12
C SER A 824 -6.52 -10.01 -1.49
N ALA A 825 -7.34 -10.38 -0.51
CA ALA A 825 -8.50 -11.22 -0.69
C ALA A 825 -9.77 -10.35 -0.59
N GLY A 826 -10.64 -10.45 -1.60
CA GLY A 826 -11.97 -9.86 -1.56
C GLY A 826 -12.97 -10.75 -0.82
N PRO A 827 -14.23 -10.29 -0.68
CA PRO A 827 -15.33 -11.09 -0.14
C PRO A 827 -15.48 -12.42 -0.92
N PRO A 828 -15.67 -13.57 -0.25
CA PRO A 828 -15.90 -14.85 -0.92
C PRO A 828 -17.16 -14.80 -1.81
N ALA A 829 -17.00 -15.25 -3.05
CA ALA A 829 -18.04 -15.22 -4.07
C ALA A 829 -19.21 -16.16 -3.76
N VAL A 830 -20.40 -15.83 -4.29
CA VAL A 830 -21.62 -16.63 -4.10
C VAL A 830 -21.44 -18.04 -4.64
N TYR A 831 -20.76 -18.17 -5.77
CA TYR A 831 -20.64 -19.43 -6.50
C TYR A 831 -19.21 -19.97 -6.46
N ASP A 832 -19.09 -21.30 -6.43
CA ASP A 832 -17.86 -22.03 -6.08
C ASP A 832 -16.87 -22.23 -7.23
N GLY A 833 -17.01 -21.51 -8.34
CA GLY A 833 -16.07 -21.58 -9.46
C GLY A 833 -16.08 -22.93 -10.15
N GLY A 834 -17.27 -23.47 -10.36
CA GLY A 834 -17.48 -24.82 -10.91
C GLY A 834 -17.36 -24.86 -12.43
N TRP A 835 -18.32 -25.53 -13.06
CA TRP A 835 -18.31 -25.78 -14.51
C TRP A 835 -18.89 -24.57 -15.26
N GLY A 836 -18.01 -23.60 -15.54
CA GLY A 836 -18.33 -22.40 -16.32
C GLY A 836 -18.49 -21.13 -15.48
N ASP A 837 -17.58 -20.92 -14.53
CA ASP A 837 -17.36 -19.63 -13.85
C ASP A 837 -17.02 -18.51 -14.85
N GLY A 838 -17.27 -17.27 -14.46
CA GLY A 838 -16.94 -16.07 -15.22
C GLY A 838 -17.09 -14.82 -14.36
N LEU A 839 -16.16 -13.88 -14.51
CA LEU A 839 -16.05 -12.68 -13.67
C LEU A 839 -15.87 -11.45 -14.54
N GLU A 840 -16.62 -10.38 -14.29
CA GLU A 840 -16.52 -9.14 -15.08
C GLU A 840 -16.85 -7.88 -14.27
N TYR A 841 -16.05 -6.82 -14.42
CA TYR A 841 -16.28 -5.53 -13.76
C TYR A 841 -16.88 -4.52 -14.74
N VAL A 842 -18.12 -4.09 -14.48
CA VAL A 842 -18.85 -3.15 -15.34
C VAL A 842 -18.74 -1.74 -14.77
N ALA A 843 -17.81 -0.96 -15.34
CA ALA A 843 -17.36 0.32 -14.80
C ALA A 843 -18.46 1.39 -14.63
N GLU A 844 -19.42 1.53 -15.55
CA GLU A 844 -20.52 2.50 -15.42
C GLU A 844 -21.42 2.20 -14.21
N SER A 845 -21.53 0.92 -13.84
CA SER A 845 -22.31 0.45 -12.68
C SER A 845 -21.49 0.20 -11.41
N ASP A 846 -20.16 0.41 -11.46
CA ASP A 846 -19.19 0.06 -10.41
C ASP A 846 -19.43 -1.33 -9.79
N THR A 847 -19.85 -2.31 -10.60
CA THR A 847 -20.30 -3.62 -10.13
C THR A 847 -19.44 -4.74 -10.72
N LEU A 848 -18.93 -5.62 -9.85
CA LEU A 848 -18.27 -6.86 -10.25
C LEU A 848 -19.31 -7.99 -10.29
N TYR A 849 -19.54 -8.58 -11.46
CA TYR A 849 -20.47 -9.69 -11.66
C TYR A 849 -19.75 -11.02 -11.68
N GLN A 850 -20.35 -12.02 -11.04
CA GLN A 850 -20.00 -13.43 -11.18
C GLN A 850 -21.13 -14.18 -11.90
N ILE A 851 -20.79 -15.15 -12.74
CA ILE A 851 -21.70 -16.19 -13.20
C ILE A 851 -21.08 -17.56 -12.97
N ASP A 852 -21.88 -18.52 -12.54
CA ASP A 852 -21.48 -19.93 -12.54
C ASP A 852 -22.62 -20.82 -13.03
N GLY A 853 -22.27 -21.99 -13.53
CA GLY A 853 -23.17 -22.92 -14.18
C GLY A 853 -23.61 -24.02 -13.25
N ARG A 854 -22.63 -24.75 -12.70
CA ARG A 854 -22.84 -25.89 -11.80
C ARG A 854 -21.64 -26.14 -10.92
N THR A 855 -21.90 -26.48 -9.65
CA THR A 855 -20.84 -26.85 -8.70
C THR A 855 -20.08 -28.07 -9.21
N ALA A 856 -18.93 -28.38 -8.61
CA ALA A 856 -18.16 -29.61 -8.91
C ALA A 856 -18.98 -30.92 -8.74
N LEU A 857 -20.13 -30.87 -8.05
CA LEU A 857 -21.08 -31.99 -7.89
C LEU A 857 -22.26 -31.97 -8.89
N GLY A 858 -22.31 -30.97 -9.79
CA GLY A 858 -23.32 -30.82 -10.82
C GLY A 858 -24.61 -30.07 -10.40
N ASN A 859 -24.62 -29.41 -9.24
CA ASN A 859 -25.77 -28.64 -8.77
C ASN A 859 -25.85 -27.29 -9.49
N PRO A 860 -26.99 -26.88 -10.09
CA PRO A 860 -27.10 -25.61 -10.83
C PRO A 860 -26.83 -24.37 -9.97
N GLN A 861 -26.16 -23.39 -10.57
CA GLN A 861 -25.83 -22.08 -9.99
C GLN A 861 -26.42 -20.93 -10.85
N GLY A 862 -25.94 -19.70 -10.64
CA GLY A 862 -26.60 -18.50 -11.13
C GLY A 862 -25.67 -17.32 -11.36
N THR A 863 -26.25 -16.13 -11.32
CA THR A 863 -25.55 -14.85 -11.42
C THR A 863 -25.48 -14.21 -10.04
N ALA A 864 -24.37 -13.54 -9.73
CA ALA A 864 -24.24 -12.73 -8.53
C ALA A 864 -23.57 -11.39 -8.87
N ALA A 865 -23.80 -10.38 -8.03
CA ALA A 865 -23.19 -9.07 -8.15
C ALA A 865 -22.55 -8.68 -6.81
N MET A 866 -21.25 -8.35 -6.82
CA MET A 866 -20.57 -7.74 -5.69
C MET A 866 -20.81 -6.23 -5.75
N ILE A 867 -21.76 -5.80 -4.94
CA ILE A 867 -22.18 -4.40 -4.80
C ILE A 867 -21.49 -3.78 -3.58
N VAL A 868 -21.45 -2.45 -3.49
CA VAL A 868 -21.20 -1.77 -2.21
C VAL A 868 -22.15 -2.36 -1.16
N ALA A 869 -21.66 -2.59 0.07
CA ALA A 869 -22.48 -3.12 1.14
C ALA A 869 -23.79 -2.31 1.24
N PRO A 870 -24.93 -2.96 1.51
CA PRO A 870 -26.17 -2.21 1.73
C PRO A 870 -25.89 -1.18 2.82
N ALA A 871 -26.42 0.04 2.66
CA ALA A 871 -26.30 1.09 3.64
C ALA A 871 -27.21 0.83 4.87
N ASP A 872 -27.20 -0.41 5.35
CA ASP A 872 -27.95 -1.01 6.45
C ASP A 872 -27.09 -0.82 7.72
N ALA A 873 -27.14 0.40 8.23
CA ALA A 873 -26.31 0.93 9.30
C ALA A 873 -26.59 0.29 10.67
N ASP A 874 -27.78 -0.29 10.84
CA ASP A 874 -28.20 -1.02 12.04
C ASP A 874 -28.25 -2.55 11.87
N LEU A 875 -27.87 -3.05 10.68
CA LEU A 875 -27.73 -4.45 10.31
C LEU A 875 -29.04 -5.26 10.44
N ASN A 876 -30.19 -4.61 10.19
CA ASN A 876 -31.52 -5.24 10.29
C ASN A 876 -31.97 -6.00 9.03
N GLY A 877 -31.21 -5.92 7.93
CA GLY A 877 -31.47 -6.55 6.65
C GLY A 877 -32.29 -5.70 5.67
N ARG A 878 -32.39 -4.39 5.91
CA ARG A 878 -33.07 -3.40 5.05
C ARG A 878 -32.30 -2.08 5.07
N VAL A 879 -32.59 -1.20 4.12
CA VAL A 879 -32.16 0.21 4.16
C VAL A 879 -33.41 1.06 4.32
N ASP A 880 -33.62 1.55 5.54
CA ASP A 880 -34.84 2.25 5.96
C ASP A 880 -34.56 3.58 6.68
N LEU A 881 -35.56 4.14 7.35
CA LEU A 881 -35.46 5.45 8.00
C LEU A 881 -34.44 5.48 9.16
N ALA A 882 -34.14 4.33 9.79
CA ALA A 882 -33.10 4.22 10.80
C ALA A 882 -31.72 4.49 10.19
N ASP A 883 -31.44 3.90 9.03
CA ASP A 883 -30.20 4.03 8.31
C ASP A 883 -30.01 5.42 7.71
N TYR A 884 -31.09 6.00 7.17
CA TYR A 884 -31.09 7.38 6.70
C TYR A 884 -30.62 8.34 7.79
N LYS A 885 -31.02 8.08 9.04
CA LYS A 885 -30.60 8.88 10.18
C LYS A 885 -29.10 8.73 10.47
N VAL A 886 -28.53 7.52 10.35
CA VAL A 886 -27.08 7.31 10.52
C VAL A 886 -26.31 7.97 9.38
N PHE A 887 -26.75 7.78 8.13
CA PHE A 887 -26.19 8.45 6.95
C PHE A 887 -26.17 9.98 7.11
N PHE A 888 -27.29 10.56 7.53
CA PHE A 888 -27.42 12.00 7.73
C PHE A 888 -26.56 12.53 8.89
N ASP A 889 -26.46 11.79 9.99
CA ASP A 889 -25.58 12.13 11.11
C ASP A 889 -24.08 12.02 10.72
N CYS A 890 -23.76 11.21 9.70
CA CYS A 890 -22.42 11.00 9.18
C CYS A 890 -21.97 11.97 8.08
N LEU A 891 -22.87 12.76 7.47
CA LEU A 891 -22.54 13.70 6.38
C LEU A 891 -21.42 14.70 6.76
N THR A 892 -20.24 14.52 6.18
CA THR A 892 -19.09 15.43 6.33
C THR A 892 -18.95 16.44 5.20
N GLY A 893 -19.50 16.13 4.01
CA GLY A 893 -19.32 16.91 2.77
C GLY A 893 -17.99 16.63 2.06
N PRO A 894 -17.80 17.13 0.81
CA PRO A 894 -16.75 16.69 -0.13
C PRO A 894 -15.30 17.00 0.26
N ASP A 895 -15.09 17.90 1.24
CA ASP A 895 -13.76 18.21 1.81
C ASP A 895 -13.65 17.66 3.25
N GLY A 896 -14.58 16.79 3.66
CA GLY A 896 -14.66 16.20 4.99
C GLY A 896 -13.77 14.96 5.14
N VAL A 897 -13.60 14.50 6.39
CA VAL A 897 -12.90 13.25 6.69
C VAL A 897 -13.84 12.36 7.49
N THR A 898 -14.16 11.19 6.97
CA THR A 898 -15.12 10.28 7.60
C THR A 898 -14.59 9.75 8.94
N GLU A 899 -15.37 9.95 10.02
CA GLU A 899 -15.06 9.37 11.32
C GLU A 899 -15.18 7.84 11.31
N PRO A 900 -14.43 7.09 12.15
CA PRO A 900 -14.42 5.61 12.09
C PRO A 900 -15.78 4.92 12.24
N HIS A 901 -16.74 5.53 12.91
CA HIS A 901 -18.11 5.00 13.06
C HIS A 901 -19.01 5.29 11.85
N CYS A 902 -18.55 6.13 10.93
CA CYS A 902 -19.20 6.52 9.69
C CYS A 902 -18.56 5.89 8.46
N HIS A 903 -17.50 5.06 8.59
CA HIS A 903 -16.84 4.37 7.46
C HIS A 903 -17.81 3.46 6.68
N GLN A 904 -18.92 3.02 7.28
CA GLN A 904 -20.00 2.30 6.61
C GLN A 904 -20.94 3.19 5.74
N MET A 905 -20.87 4.52 5.89
CA MET A 905 -21.67 5.50 5.14
C MET A 905 -20.86 6.23 4.04
N ASP A 906 -19.56 5.95 3.94
CA ASP A 906 -18.62 6.37 2.88
C ASP A 906 -18.74 5.33 1.75
N LEU A 907 -19.84 5.44 1.00
CA LEU A 907 -20.34 4.44 0.06
C LEU A 907 -19.65 4.52 -1.31
N ASP A 908 -19.05 5.67 -1.66
CA ASP A 908 -18.20 5.82 -2.85
C ASP A 908 -16.69 5.64 -2.55
N CYS A 909 -16.35 5.61 -1.26
CA CYS A 909 -15.01 5.42 -0.70
C CYS A 909 -14.01 6.57 -0.94
N ASN A 910 -14.50 7.80 -1.13
CA ASN A 910 -13.65 8.98 -1.32
C ASN A 910 -12.99 9.49 -0.02
N GLY A 911 -13.39 8.96 1.16
CA GLY A 911 -12.85 9.36 2.46
C GLY A 911 -13.68 10.43 3.16
N SER A 912 -14.84 10.79 2.59
CA SER A 912 -15.85 11.68 3.14
C SER A 912 -17.24 11.04 3.00
N VAL A 913 -18.27 11.61 3.64
CA VAL A 913 -19.67 11.24 3.40
C VAL A 913 -20.39 12.46 2.84
N ASP A 914 -20.78 12.42 1.58
CA ASP A 914 -21.29 13.58 0.86
C ASP A 914 -22.51 13.30 -0.04
N LEU A 915 -22.68 14.07 -1.12
CA LEU A 915 -23.81 13.96 -2.05
C LEU A 915 -23.65 12.84 -3.09
N PHE A 916 -22.43 12.34 -3.32
CA PHE A 916 -22.17 11.14 -4.11
C PHE A 916 -22.59 9.91 -3.31
N ASP A 917 -22.20 9.79 -2.05
CA ASP A 917 -22.68 8.72 -1.16
C ASP A 917 -24.20 8.74 -1.02
N TRP A 918 -24.81 9.93 -0.95
CA TRP A 918 -26.27 10.05 -0.94
C TRP A 918 -26.91 9.46 -2.20
N SER A 919 -26.27 9.61 -3.37
CA SER A 919 -26.80 9.04 -4.61
C SER A 919 -26.76 7.50 -4.61
N VAL A 920 -25.77 6.91 -3.93
CA VAL A 920 -25.65 5.46 -3.70
C VAL A 920 -26.67 5.01 -2.64
N PHE A 921 -26.74 5.69 -1.50
CA PHE A 921 -27.70 5.43 -0.41
C PHE A 921 -29.15 5.41 -0.92
N ALA A 922 -29.55 6.45 -1.67
CA ALA A 922 -30.89 6.60 -2.21
C ALA A 922 -31.27 5.53 -3.26
N SER A 923 -30.32 4.73 -3.75
CA SER A 923 -30.60 3.59 -4.63
C SER A 923 -31.05 2.33 -3.86
N PHE A 924 -30.74 2.25 -2.57
CA PHE A 924 -31.12 1.14 -1.68
C PHE A 924 -32.36 1.43 -0.82
N TYR A 925 -32.61 2.70 -0.50
CA TYR A 925 -33.72 3.15 0.34
C TYR A 925 -35.11 2.81 -0.24
N ASP A 926 -35.99 2.16 0.53
CA ASP A 926 -37.36 1.85 0.07
C ASP A 926 -38.19 3.15 -0.10
N PRO A 927 -38.66 3.48 -1.31
CA PRO A 927 -39.42 4.71 -1.56
C PRO A 927 -40.83 4.73 -0.94
N GLN A 928 -41.22 3.72 -0.16
CA GLN A 928 -42.45 3.71 0.64
C GLN A 928 -42.29 4.17 2.10
N GLU A 929 -41.06 4.32 2.62
CA GLU A 929 -40.77 4.81 3.98
C GLU A 929 -40.41 6.30 4.05
#